data_AF-A0A1R1CZB3-F1
#
_entry.id   AF-A0A1R1CZB3-F1
#
_cell.length_a   1.000
_cell.length_b   1.000
_cell.length_c   1.000
_cell.angle_alpha   90.00
_cell.angle_beta   90.00
_cell.angle_gamma   90.00
#
_symmetry.space_group_name_H-M   'P 1'
#
loop_
_entity.id
_entity.type
_entity.pdbx_description
1 polymer ?
#
loop_
_entity_poly.entity_id
_entity_poly.type
_entity_poly.pdbx_seq_one_letter_code
_entity_poly.pdbx_strand_id
1 'polypeptide(L)'
;MSNYFPLEESIYDRQGSCVNKVIGTIANQYVAATPPNGFTFRTISADSFKQLEDGRYDMNLNHKFPERQLGEYGYACALVQSEEGSDLELSLSCYGPVRIYLNGRLFYKSTVADDVNILNQRLLQTQLKKGWNLFFIKMIKTSSGFGCVFGSSNYKWFPVHALSPFAERSGSGGWIYSSSEIDVYPEEKLPMARSSEKDLPSEWLPRLTDGSSQDCDFSSVFGMLPGQSAYAWSSFTISGHQAVSCTLSVEAPGPVQLWVDHALILQSKGGRFDAAVALSPGEHTVLLLSTCGEVGWRVSLSVSDGFTTYLLNAPQQIKGVSQSWILLGPFESSTYADAGTEPFPTLYRLFESGSSGDSESLYWRTPGITNGYIRPYLENERFAKWNYPLGVTLYGLLQAGRTLQRADLHDYVIAHISECTQLYSYSLWDREQYGAPAINHQLVELNMLDDCGSFGSAMLEAYEDTQDESFLRIAHTLADYIMNKQERREDGAFYRLRPGEYQENTLWADDLYMSTPFLTRYYKHTGSEAAIADAAKQFLLFKTYLYMPEQQIVSHVYDFKYNTPTYVPWGRGNGWVLFSLSELLAVLPESHEHRNELLHMFNELASGYLKLQGDNGLWHQVLTDPSSYEETSCTAMFAYAFSRGVRLNWLQDPSSYASSASRAWEGLTKHSIDQKGNVYGVCRGSGYSFSTEYYRDELNWILNDTHGIGIVILCGVEYEKMLASLS
;
A
#
# COMPACT_ATOMS: atom_id res chain seq x y z
N MET A 1 20.71 -6.36 31.67
CA MET A 1 20.58 -7.65 30.96
C MET A 1 19.13 -7.87 30.64
N SER A 2 18.77 -7.85 29.37
CA SER A 2 17.46 -8.32 28.92
C SER A 2 17.70 -8.93 27.54
N ASN A 3 18.12 -10.19 27.51
CA ASN A 3 17.96 -10.95 26.28
C ASN A 3 16.47 -10.96 25.96
N TYR A 4 16.11 -10.65 24.71
CA TYR A 4 14.71 -10.60 24.30
C TYR A 4 13.97 -11.92 24.55
N PHE A 5 14.72 -13.02 24.58
CA PHE A 5 14.31 -14.37 24.90
C PHE A 5 15.50 -15.13 25.55
N PRO A 6 15.27 -16.27 26.25
CA PRO A 6 16.35 -17.11 26.79
C PRO A 6 17.31 -17.63 25.71
N LEU A 7 18.60 -17.83 26.02
CA LEU A 7 19.60 -18.23 25.02
C LEU A 7 19.27 -19.58 24.36
N GLU A 8 18.62 -20.49 25.09
CA GLU A 8 18.15 -21.80 24.62
C GLU A 8 17.03 -21.69 23.57
N GLU A 9 16.37 -20.54 23.47
CA GLU A 9 15.39 -20.23 22.44
C GLU A 9 16.01 -19.52 21.23
N SER A 10 17.31 -19.20 21.28
CA SER A 10 18.02 -18.51 20.19
C SER A 10 18.23 -19.40 18.98
N ILE A 11 18.31 -18.76 17.81
CA ILE A 11 18.70 -19.46 16.58
C ILE A 11 20.14 -19.98 16.66
N TYR A 12 21.00 -19.29 17.41
CA TYR A 12 22.39 -19.72 17.64
C TYR A 12 22.47 -21.07 18.38
N ASP A 13 21.69 -21.27 19.45
CA ASP A 13 21.69 -22.54 20.18
C ASP A 13 21.25 -23.69 19.28
N ARG A 14 20.26 -23.44 18.40
CA ARG A 14 19.70 -24.47 17.52
C ARG A 14 20.57 -24.81 16.31
N GLN A 15 21.18 -23.81 15.67
CA GLN A 15 21.87 -23.99 14.39
C GLN A 15 23.19 -23.21 14.23
N GLY A 16 23.69 -22.60 15.31
CA GLY A 16 24.89 -21.75 15.33
C GLY A 16 24.70 -20.44 14.56
N SER A 17 25.81 -19.79 14.24
CA SER A 17 25.86 -18.54 13.45
C SER A 17 25.91 -18.79 11.93
N CYS A 18 25.50 -19.98 11.44
CA CYS A 18 25.54 -20.32 10.02
C CYS A 18 24.61 -19.40 9.21
N VAL A 19 25.19 -18.50 8.42
CA VAL A 19 24.45 -17.43 7.72
C VAL A 19 23.28 -17.98 6.93
N ASN A 20 23.54 -18.92 6.00
CA ASN A 20 22.52 -19.43 5.09
C ASN A 20 21.31 -20.04 5.81
N LYS A 21 21.54 -20.74 6.94
CA LYS A 21 20.44 -21.30 7.74
C LYS A 21 19.65 -20.21 8.46
N VAL A 22 20.33 -19.23 9.04
CA VAL A 22 19.70 -18.11 9.77
C VAL A 22 18.85 -17.28 8.83
N ILE A 23 19.41 -16.77 7.72
CA ILE A 23 18.66 -15.90 6.80
C ILE A 23 17.51 -16.66 6.13
N GLY A 24 17.68 -17.96 5.84
CA GLY A 24 16.61 -18.80 5.30
C GLY A 24 15.46 -19.02 6.29
N THR A 25 15.76 -19.12 7.58
CA THR A 25 14.73 -19.27 8.63
C THR A 25 13.92 -17.99 8.79
N ILE A 26 14.59 -16.83 8.81
CA ILE A 26 13.92 -15.51 8.87
C ILE A 26 13.04 -15.30 7.63
N ALA A 27 13.56 -15.58 6.43
CA ALA A 27 12.81 -15.42 5.19
C ALA A 27 11.56 -16.32 5.15
N ASN A 28 11.69 -17.60 5.55
CA ASN A 28 10.55 -18.52 5.62
C ASN A 28 9.51 -18.04 6.65
N GLN A 29 9.94 -17.52 7.80
CA GLN A 29 9.03 -16.95 8.81
C GLN A 29 8.21 -15.81 8.21
N TYR A 30 8.86 -14.89 7.49
CA TYR A 30 8.20 -13.73 6.93
C TYR A 30 7.17 -14.09 5.86
N VAL A 31 7.56 -14.95 4.90
CA VAL A 31 6.67 -15.38 3.80
C VAL A 31 5.50 -16.20 4.34
N ALA A 32 5.72 -17.03 5.37
CA ALA A 32 4.63 -17.77 6.01
C ALA A 32 3.65 -16.85 6.74
N ALA A 33 4.13 -15.76 7.35
CA ALA A 33 3.29 -14.77 8.02
C ALA A 33 2.59 -13.81 7.04
N THR A 34 3.08 -13.71 5.81
CA THR A 34 2.61 -12.75 4.80
C THR A 34 2.25 -13.48 3.50
N PRO A 35 1.09 -14.14 3.41
CA PRO A 35 0.70 -14.83 2.17
C PRO A 35 0.49 -13.84 1.00
N PRO A 36 0.83 -14.23 -0.24
CA PRO A 36 0.75 -13.38 -1.42
C PRO A 36 -0.69 -13.26 -1.97
N ASN A 37 -1.59 -12.72 -1.15
CA ASN A 37 -2.97 -12.47 -1.55
C ASN A 37 -3.06 -11.17 -2.36
N GLY A 38 -3.70 -11.17 -3.53
CA GLY A 38 -3.93 -9.95 -4.32
C GLY A 38 -4.89 -8.96 -3.66
N PHE A 39 -5.20 -7.86 -4.36
CA PHE A 39 -6.19 -6.89 -3.87
C PHE A 39 -7.59 -7.50 -3.74
N THR A 40 -8.37 -6.98 -2.79
CA THR A 40 -9.79 -7.30 -2.70
C THR A 40 -10.58 -6.38 -3.61
N PHE A 41 -11.26 -6.94 -4.62
CA PHE A 41 -12.17 -6.17 -5.48
C PHE A 41 -13.56 -6.09 -4.87
N ARG A 42 -14.14 -4.88 -4.87
CA ARG A 42 -15.47 -4.61 -4.30
C ARG A 42 -16.33 -3.80 -5.26
N THR A 43 -17.65 -4.00 -5.18
CA THR A 43 -18.60 -3.08 -5.80
C THR A 43 -18.67 -1.78 -5.01
N ILE A 44 -18.63 -0.63 -5.67
CA ILE A 44 -18.87 0.69 -5.08
C ILE A 44 -19.76 1.51 -6.00
N SER A 45 -20.54 2.44 -5.47
CA SER A 45 -21.26 3.40 -6.29
C SER A 45 -20.54 4.74 -6.32
N ALA A 46 -20.46 5.34 -7.50
CA ALA A 46 -19.95 6.71 -7.67
C ALA A 46 -20.81 7.77 -6.94
N ASP A 47 -22.03 7.41 -6.53
CA ASP A 47 -22.92 8.27 -5.75
C ASP A 47 -22.60 8.24 -4.24
N SER A 48 -21.64 7.41 -3.77
CA SER A 48 -21.12 7.47 -2.39
C SER A 48 -20.48 8.84 -2.09
N PHE A 49 -20.12 9.08 -0.83
CA PHE A 49 -19.24 10.20 -0.49
C PHE A 49 -17.84 9.97 -1.08
N LYS A 50 -17.31 11.02 -1.73
CA LYS A 50 -15.93 11.06 -2.22
C LYS A 50 -15.00 11.47 -1.09
N GLN A 51 -13.73 11.15 -1.24
CA GLN A 51 -12.68 11.64 -0.36
C GLN A 51 -12.17 13.01 -0.87
N LEU A 52 -11.54 13.76 0.01
CA LEU A 52 -10.69 14.90 -0.33
C LEU A 52 -9.26 14.40 -0.60
N GLU A 53 -8.38 15.28 -1.08
CA GLU A 53 -6.96 14.95 -1.29
C GLU A 53 -6.23 14.52 -0.01
N ASP A 54 -6.74 14.93 1.17
CA ASP A 54 -6.25 14.50 2.48
C ASP A 54 -6.89 13.19 2.98
N GLY A 55 -7.62 12.49 2.11
CA GLY A 55 -8.22 11.18 2.36
C GLY A 55 -9.46 11.18 3.25
N ARG A 56 -9.89 12.31 3.80
CA ARG A 56 -11.14 12.39 4.57
C ARG A 56 -12.35 12.40 3.64
N TYR A 57 -13.45 11.77 4.05
CA TYR A 57 -14.69 11.76 3.27
C TYR A 57 -15.42 13.09 3.40
N ASP A 58 -15.76 13.70 2.27
CA ASP A 58 -16.66 14.85 2.21
C ASP A 58 -18.12 14.36 2.25
N MET A 59 -18.70 14.38 3.46
CA MET A 59 -20.09 13.99 3.71
C MET A 59 -21.03 15.20 3.62
N ASN A 60 -20.86 16.03 2.60
CA ASN A 60 -21.71 17.19 2.36
C ASN A 60 -23.10 16.78 1.84
N LEU A 61 -24.07 16.76 2.76
CA LEU A 61 -25.45 16.41 2.48
C LEU A 61 -26.24 17.53 1.80
N ASN A 62 -25.76 18.78 1.76
CA ASN A 62 -26.41 19.81 0.95
C ASN A 62 -26.30 19.49 -0.55
N HIS A 63 -25.22 18.85 -0.99
CA HIS A 63 -25.09 18.41 -2.38
C HIS A 63 -25.97 17.21 -2.69
N LYS A 64 -26.16 16.30 -1.72
CA LYS A 64 -26.96 15.09 -1.90
C LYS A 64 -28.47 15.34 -1.74
N PHE A 65 -28.85 16.28 -0.87
CA PHE A 65 -30.24 16.62 -0.53
C PHE A 65 -30.46 18.14 -0.44
N PRO A 66 -30.32 18.89 -1.54
CA PRO A 66 -30.46 20.35 -1.55
C PRO A 66 -31.85 20.81 -1.09
N GLU A 67 -32.88 20.00 -1.32
CA GLU A 67 -34.29 20.27 -1.02
C GLU A 67 -34.64 20.28 0.47
N ARG A 68 -33.76 19.72 1.32
CA ARG A 68 -34.02 19.58 2.76
C ARG A 68 -34.14 20.93 3.47
N GLN A 69 -34.99 21.00 4.49
CA GLN A 69 -35.25 22.21 5.26
C GLN A 69 -34.35 22.29 6.50
N LEU A 70 -34.25 23.49 7.08
CA LEU A 70 -33.51 23.71 8.32
C LEU A 70 -34.11 22.88 9.47
N GLY A 71 -33.26 22.24 10.26
CA GLY A 71 -33.65 21.37 11.38
C GLY A 71 -33.89 19.92 11.01
N GLU A 72 -33.89 19.58 9.71
CA GLU A 72 -34.02 18.21 9.24
C GLU A 72 -32.71 17.42 9.38
N TYR A 73 -32.82 16.10 9.33
CA TYR A 73 -31.77 15.17 9.70
C TYR A 73 -31.17 14.46 8.50
N GLY A 74 -29.87 14.20 8.62
CA GLY A 74 -29.09 13.42 7.68
C GLY A 74 -28.28 12.36 8.42
N TYR A 75 -28.06 11.23 7.76
CA TYR A 75 -27.36 10.09 8.34
C TYR A 75 -26.30 9.59 7.38
N ALA A 76 -25.15 9.19 7.91
CA ALA A 76 -24.12 8.45 7.19
C ALA A 76 -23.72 7.22 8.01
N CYS A 77 -23.50 6.08 7.37
CA CYS A 77 -23.15 4.85 8.06
C CYS A 77 -22.14 4.01 7.26
N ALA A 78 -21.15 3.45 7.95
CA ALA A 78 -20.16 2.56 7.38
C ALA A 78 -19.55 1.61 8.43
N LEU A 79 -19.03 0.48 7.93
CA LEU A 79 -18.17 -0.43 8.65
C LEU A 79 -16.71 -0.15 8.32
N VAL A 80 -15.86 -0.23 9.35
CA VAL A 80 -14.40 -0.17 9.24
C VAL A 80 -13.82 -1.41 9.90
N GLN A 81 -12.93 -2.11 9.20
CA GLN A 81 -12.25 -3.30 9.73
C GLN A 81 -10.97 -2.90 10.45
N SER A 82 -10.66 -3.58 11.55
CA SER A 82 -9.35 -3.53 12.20
C SER A 82 -8.89 -4.96 12.47
N GLU A 83 -7.71 -5.35 12.00
CA GLU A 83 -7.23 -6.76 12.07
C GLU A 83 -6.85 -7.20 13.48
N GLU A 84 -6.20 -6.32 14.25
CA GLU A 84 -5.69 -6.66 15.58
C GLU A 84 -6.26 -5.77 16.70
N GLY A 85 -7.12 -4.81 16.34
CA GLY A 85 -7.47 -3.69 17.21
C GLY A 85 -6.34 -2.67 17.19
N SER A 86 -6.68 -1.39 17.06
CA SER A 86 -5.69 -0.35 16.83
C SER A 86 -6.16 1.00 17.35
N ASP A 87 -5.21 1.79 17.86
CA ASP A 87 -5.41 3.22 18.03
C ASP A 87 -5.59 3.86 16.64
N LEU A 88 -6.55 4.78 16.54
CA LEU A 88 -6.81 5.53 15.33
C LEU A 88 -7.09 6.98 15.70
N GLU A 89 -6.33 7.88 15.08
CA GLU A 89 -6.63 9.31 15.12
C GLU A 89 -7.53 9.67 13.94
N LEU A 90 -8.70 10.20 14.25
CA LEU A 90 -9.68 10.68 13.29
C LEU A 90 -9.65 12.21 13.25
N SER A 91 -10.10 12.77 12.14
CA SER A 91 -10.25 14.20 11.94
C SER A 91 -11.67 14.52 11.50
N LEU A 92 -12.26 15.55 12.13
CA LEU A 92 -13.63 16.01 11.88
C LEU A 92 -13.66 17.52 11.64
N SER A 93 -14.32 17.93 10.56
CA SER A 93 -14.71 19.32 10.29
C SER A 93 -16.21 19.37 9.99
N CYS A 94 -16.97 20.23 10.66
CA CYS A 94 -18.44 20.18 10.63
C CYS A 94 -19.02 21.25 9.70
N TYR A 95 -19.94 20.88 8.81
CA TYR A 95 -20.76 21.86 8.08
C TYR A 95 -21.96 22.33 8.93
N GLY A 96 -22.37 21.52 9.90
CA GLY A 96 -23.42 21.82 10.88
C GLY A 96 -23.32 20.83 12.06
N PRO A 97 -24.33 20.78 12.95
CA PRO A 97 -24.29 19.91 14.13
C PRO A 97 -24.14 18.43 13.77
N VAL A 98 -23.18 17.76 14.42
CA VAL A 98 -22.84 16.36 14.20
C VAL A 98 -22.79 15.56 15.50
N ARG A 99 -23.30 14.33 15.47
CA ARG A 99 -23.06 13.30 16.48
C ARG A 99 -22.51 12.05 15.81
N ILE A 100 -21.39 11.55 16.31
CA ILE A 100 -20.76 10.32 15.82
C ILE A 100 -20.94 9.24 16.88
N TYR A 101 -21.42 8.09 16.44
CA TYR A 101 -21.54 6.89 17.25
C TYR A 101 -20.58 5.84 16.71
N LEU A 102 -19.84 5.20 17.61
CA LEU A 102 -18.96 4.08 17.32
C LEU A 102 -19.48 2.86 18.06
N ASN A 103 -19.84 1.82 17.31
CA ASN A 103 -20.37 0.57 17.86
C ASN A 103 -21.59 0.79 18.78
N GLY A 104 -22.50 1.68 18.37
CA GLY A 104 -23.74 2.00 19.09
C GLY A 104 -23.55 2.89 20.33
N ARG A 105 -22.33 3.40 20.60
CA ARG A 105 -22.05 4.32 21.70
C ARG A 105 -21.72 5.70 21.16
N LEU A 106 -22.23 6.74 21.81
CA LEU A 106 -21.86 8.12 21.46
C LEU A 106 -20.34 8.29 21.64
N PHE A 107 -19.66 8.55 20.53
CA PHE A 107 -18.22 8.76 20.49
C PHE A 107 -17.90 10.26 20.54
N TYR A 108 -18.60 11.06 19.76
CA TYR A 108 -18.39 12.50 19.71
C TYR A 108 -19.69 13.25 19.45
N LYS A 109 -19.78 14.45 20.03
CA LYS A 109 -20.82 15.44 19.75
C LYS A 109 -20.13 16.77 19.48
N SER A 110 -20.48 17.39 18.36
CA SER A 110 -19.93 18.68 17.97
C SER A 110 -20.28 19.78 18.99
N THR A 111 -19.36 20.71 19.15
CA THR A 111 -19.52 21.91 19.98
C THR A 111 -20.01 23.07 19.13
N VAL A 112 -20.49 24.15 19.77
CA VAL A 112 -20.89 25.37 19.06
C VAL A 112 -19.78 25.91 18.16
N ALA A 113 -18.51 25.80 18.57
CA ALA A 113 -17.36 26.23 17.77
C ALA A 113 -17.12 25.35 16.53
N ASP A 114 -17.54 24.09 16.57
CA ASP A 114 -17.42 23.17 15.44
C ASP A 114 -18.54 23.44 14.42
N ASP A 115 -19.77 23.67 14.90
CA ASP A 115 -20.99 23.79 14.08
C ASP A 115 -21.03 25.05 13.18
N VAL A 116 -20.24 26.08 13.53
CA VAL A 116 -20.27 27.41 12.89
C VAL A 116 -19.03 27.72 12.05
N ASN A 117 -17.99 26.88 12.10
CA ASN A 117 -16.75 27.11 11.37
C ASN A 117 -16.19 25.80 10.80
N ILE A 118 -16.39 25.60 9.51
CA ILE A 118 -15.88 24.43 8.78
C ILE A 118 -14.34 24.32 8.81
N LEU A 119 -13.62 25.44 8.98
CA LEU A 119 -12.16 25.43 9.07
C LEU A 119 -11.66 24.89 10.41
N ASN A 120 -12.55 24.78 11.40
CA ASN A 120 -12.20 24.16 12.68
C ASN A 120 -12.10 22.65 12.49
N GLN A 121 -10.88 22.14 12.55
CA GLN A 121 -10.56 20.73 12.46
C GLN A 121 -10.34 20.16 13.87
N ARG A 122 -11.10 19.12 14.22
CA ARG A 122 -11.00 18.41 15.49
C ARG A 122 -10.31 17.06 15.29
N LEU A 123 -9.22 16.84 16.01
CA LEU A 123 -8.59 15.52 16.14
C LEU A 123 -9.31 14.72 17.23
N LEU A 124 -9.70 13.49 16.89
CA LEU A 124 -10.47 12.60 17.75
C LEU A 124 -9.72 11.27 17.87
N GLN A 125 -9.27 10.94 19.08
CA GLN A 125 -8.56 9.69 19.36
C GLN A 125 -9.55 8.58 19.72
N THR A 126 -9.41 7.40 19.12
CA THR A 126 -10.24 6.24 19.42
C THR A 126 -9.48 4.93 19.29
N GLN A 127 -10.06 3.86 19.84
CA GLN A 127 -9.57 2.50 19.68
C GLN A 127 -10.61 1.68 18.91
N LEU A 128 -10.17 1.14 17.78
CA LEU A 128 -10.95 0.16 17.05
C LEU A 128 -10.80 -1.21 17.72
N LYS A 129 -11.91 -1.95 17.79
CA LYS A 129 -11.87 -3.35 18.20
C LYS A 129 -11.40 -4.20 17.03
N LYS A 130 -10.70 -5.29 17.32
CA LYS A 130 -10.47 -6.35 16.34
C LYS A 130 -11.78 -6.77 15.68
N GLY A 131 -11.78 -6.85 14.35
CA GLY A 131 -12.94 -7.08 13.51
C GLY A 131 -13.64 -5.79 13.06
N TRP A 132 -14.96 -5.85 12.98
CA TRP A 132 -15.80 -4.83 12.38
C TRP A 132 -16.23 -3.75 13.38
N ASN A 133 -16.04 -2.49 13.02
CA ASN A 133 -16.43 -1.31 13.79
C ASN A 133 -17.44 -0.49 13.01
N LEU A 134 -18.62 -0.28 13.58
CA LEU A 134 -19.69 0.49 12.95
C LEU A 134 -19.59 1.97 13.33
N PHE A 135 -19.41 2.82 12.32
CA PHE A 135 -19.60 4.25 12.46
C PHE A 135 -21.01 4.63 11.97
N PHE A 136 -21.72 5.37 12.81
CA PHE A 136 -22.99 5.99 12.47
C PHE A 136 -22.92 7.47 12.81
N ILE A 137 -23.16 8.33 11.82
CA ILE A 137 -23.03 9.77 11.93
C ILE A 137 -24.40 10.39 11.71
N LYS A 138 -24.86 11.17 12.68
CA LYS A 138 -26.09 11.97 12.61
C LYS A 138 -25.73 13.43 12.40
N MET A 139 -26.34 14.04 11.40
CA MET A 139 -26.11 15.43 10.99
C MET A 139 -27.44 16.18 10.97
N ILE A 140 -27.41 17.48 11.28
CA ILE A 140 -28.60 18.35 11.25
C ILE A 140 -28.35 19.47 10.25
N LYS A 141 -29.33 19.75 9.38
CA LYS A 141 -29.25 20.87 8.44
C LYS A 141 -29.45 22.20 9.17
N THR A 142 -28.49 23.10 9.03
CA THR A 142 -28.52 24.46 9.57
C THR A 142 -28.21 25.47 8.47
N SER A 143 -28.31 26.76 8.81
CA SER A 143 -27.89 27.81 7.88
C SER A 143 -26.38 27.81 7.63
N SER A 144 -25.58 27.20 8.51
CA SER A 144 -24.14 27.03 8.29
C SER A 144 -23.83 25.91 7.29
N GLY A 145 -24.68 24.89 7.21
CA GLY A 145 -24.50 23.79 6.27
C GLY A 145 -25.21 22.50 6.68
N PHE A 146 -24.87 21.41 6.01
CA PHE A 146 -25.45 20.09 6.26
C PHE A 146 -24.42 19.00 5.95
N GLY A 147 -23.86 18.36 6.97
CA GLY A 147 -22.84 17.33 6.80
C GLY A 147 -21.58 17.53 7.64
N CYS A 148 -20.53 16.80 7.28
CA CYS A 148 -19.17 17.00 7.78
C CYS A 148 -18.12 16.46 6.81
N VAL A 149 -16.86 16.81 7.04
CA VAL A 149 -15.68 16.11 6.52
C VAL A 149 -15.14 15.21 7.62
N PHE A 150 -15.01 13.92 7.36
CA PHE A 150 -14.63 12.92 8.37
C PHE A 150 -13.74 11.80 7.81
N GLY A 151 -12.67 11.46 8.53
CA GLY A 151 -11.78 10.36 8.16
C GLY A 151 -10.56 10.26 9.07
N SER A 152 -9.55 9.48 8.66
CA SER A 152 -8.26 9.43 9.34
C SER A 152 -7.55 10.79 9.26
N SER A 153 -6.85 11.20 10.32
CA SER A 153 -5.94 12.36 10.26
C SER A 153 -4.66 12.04 9.48
N ASN A 154 -4.34 10.75 9.32
CA ASN A 154 -3.16 10.25 8.62
C ASN A 154 -3.56 9.09 7.70
N TYR A 155 -4.35 9.41 6.67
CA TYR A 155 -4.94 8.41 5.79
C TYR A 155 -3.89 7.59 5.02
N LYS A 156 -2.74 8.18 4.71
CA LYS A 156 -1.64 7.53 4.00
C LYS A 156 -1.17 6.26 4.69
N TRP A 157 -1.06 6.32 6.02
CA TRP A 157 -0.60 5.20 6.85
C TRP A 157 -1.76 4.37 7.42
N PHE A 158 -2.87 5.05 7.73
CA PHE A 158 -4.05 4.47 8.38
C PHE A 158 -5.32 4.85 7.61
N PRO A 159 -5.51 4.33 6.39
CA PRO A 159 -6.69 4.64 5.59
C PRO A 159 -7.94 4.06 6.24
N VAL A 160 -9.02 4.85 6.25
CA VAL A 160 -10.33 4.36 6.69
C VAL A 160 -11.09 3.87 5.46
N HIS A 161 -10.92 2.59 5.13
CA HIS A 161 -11.71 1.95 4.08
C HIS A 161 -13.14 1.71 4.56
N ALA A 162 -14.06 2.59 4.17
CA ALA A 162 -15.47 2.49 4.52
C ALA A 162 -16.17 1.42 3.69
N LEU A 163 -16.87 0.51 4.36
CA LEU A 163 -17.69 -0.55 3.74
C LEU A 163 -19.16 -0.41 4.14
N SER A 164 -20.05 -0.87 3.27
CA SER A 164 -21.48 -0.82 3.52
C SER A 164 -21.87 -1.70 4.72
N PRO A 165 -22.68 -1.18 5.66
CA PRO A 165 -22.87 -1.81 6.97
C PRO A 165 -23.94 -2.89 7.02
N PHE A 166 -24.83 -3.01 6.03
CA PHE A 166 -26.03 -3.83 6.08
C PHE A 166 -25.96 -5.08 5.21
N ALA A 167 -26.80 -6.07 5.53
CA ALA A 167 -26.75 -7.41 4.94
C ALA A 167 -26.91 -7.40 3.41
N GLU A 168 -27.83 -6.60 2.89
CA GLU A 168 -28.14 -6.48 1.46
C GLU A 168 -26.99 -5.89 0.63
N ARG A 169 -26.04 -5.22 1.29
CA ARG A 169 -24.88 -4.56 0.68
C ARG A 169 -23.57 -5.15 1.17
N SER A 170 -23.62 -6.33 1.79
CA SER A 170 -22.48 -6.90 2.50
C SER A 170 -21.27 -7.02 1.57
N GLY A 171 -20.21 -6.28 1.92
CA GLY A 171 -18.96 -6.27 1.17
C GLY A 171 -18.82 -5.17 0.12
N SER A 172 -19.85 -4.35 -0.11
CA SER A 172 -19.76 -3.18 -0.98
C SER A 172 -18.91 -2.10 -0.32
N GLY A 173 -18.11 -1.39 -1.12
CA GLY A 173 -17.35 -0.23 -0.68
C GLY A 173 -18.19 1.04 -0.59
N GLY A 174 -17.74 1.98 0.23
CA GLY A 174 -18.31 3.31 0.39
C GLY A 174 -19.23 3.47 1.59
N TRP A 175 -19.47 4.74 1.94
CA TRP A 175 -20.44 5.13 2.95
C TRP A 175 -21.84 5.13 2.33
N ILE A 176 -22.83 4.66 3.09
CA ILE A 176 -24.23 4.86 2.75
C ILE A 176 -24.80 6.05 3.51
N TYR A 177 -25.82 6.67 2.94
CA TYR A 177 -26.41 7.88 3.50
C TYR A 177 -27.93 7.92 3.33
N SER A 178 -28.58 8.70 4.19
CA SER A 178 -30.03 8.90 4.17
C SER A 178 -30.39 10.28 4.73
N SER A 179 -31.63 10.71 4.53
CA SER A 179 -32.18 11.93 5.12
C SER A 179 -33.63 11.75 5.55
N SER A 180 -34.08 12.60 6.48
CA SER A 180 -35.43 12.56 7.05
C SER A 180 -35.82 13.93 7.60
N GLU A 181 -37.13 14.24 7.56
CA GLU A 181 -37.69 15.46 8.14
C GLU A 181 -37.55 15.49 9.68
N ILE A 182 -37.58 14.31 10.32
CA ILE A 182 -37.45 14.14 11.77
C ILE A 182 -36.29 13.21 12.14
N ASP A 183 -35.90 13.20 13.42
CA ASP A 183 -34.93 12.22 13.94
C ASP A 183 -35.57 10.84 14.04
N VAL A 184 -35.23 9.94 13.12
CA VAL A 184 -35.75 8.57 13.06
C VAL A 184 -34.82 7.55 13.71
N TYR A 185 -33.63 7.99 14.17
CA TYR A 185 -32.65 7.15 14.85
C TYR A 185 -32.31 7.72 16.24
N PRO A 186 -33.25 7.73 17.20
CA PRO A 186 -32.93 8.07 18.59
C PRO A 186 -31.84 7.11 19.13
N GLU A 187 -31.16 7.51 20.21
CA GLU A 187 -29.98 6.78 20.71
C GLU A 187 -30.27 5.31 21.06
N GLU A 188 -31.51 4.98 21.42
CA GLU A 188 -31.96 3.63 21.75
C GLU A 188 -32.27 2.75 20.51
N LYS A 189 -32.28 3.34 19.31
CA LYS A 189 -32.65 2.67 18.04
C LYS A 189 -31.59 2.87 16.94
N LEU A 190 -30.32 2.98 17.32
CA LEU A 190 -29.24 3.06 16.36
C LEU A 190 -29.13 1.75 15.54
N PRO A 191 -28.74 1.82 14.26
CA PRO A 191 -28.56 0.64 13.44
C PRO A 191 -27.44 -0.26 14.00
N MET A 192 -27.55 -1.55 13.73
CA MET A 192 -26.54 -2.54 14.08
C MET A 192 -25.77 -2.99 12.84
N ALA A 193 -24.51 -3.35 13.02
CA ALA A 193 -23.72 -3.93 11.94
C ALA A 193 -24.41 -5.20 11.42
N ARG A 194 -24.54 -5.31 10.10
CA ARG A 194 -25.13 -6.44 9.36
C ARG A 194 -26.61 -6.68 9.64
N SER A 195 -27.35 -5.70 10.18
CA SER A 195 -28.81 -5.75 10.17
C SER A 195 -29.35 -5.65 8.74
N SER A 196 -30.62 -6.03 8.54
CA SER A 196 -31.31 -5.83 7.26
C SER A 196 -31.72 -4.36 7.11
N GLU A 197 -31.56 -3.81 5.91
CA GLU A 197 -32.07 -2.46 5.57
C GLU A 197 -33.59 -2.39 5.67
N LYS A 198 -34.29 -3.52 5.47
CA LYS A 198 -35.76 -3.57 5.51
C LYS A 198 -36.32 -3.32 6.92
N ASP A 199 -35.51 -3.55 7.95
CA ASP A 199 -35.90 -3.33 9.34
C ASP A 199 -35.63 -1.88 9.80
N LEU A 200 -35.03 -1.05 8.94
CA LEU A 200 -34.65 0.32 9.27
C LEU A 200 -35.73 1.33 8.84
N PRO A 201 -35.91 2.44 9.58
CA PRO A 201 -36.95 3.42 9.30
C PRO A 201 -36.65 4.36 8.12
N SER A 202 -35.56 4.14 7.37
CA SER A 202 -35.13 5.04 6.29
C SER A 202 -34.66 4.26 5.07
N GLU A 203 -34.87 4.84 3.89
CA GLU A 203 -34.23 4.37 2.66
C GLU A 203 -32.76 4.81 2.63
N TRP A 204 -31.87 3.88 2.31
CA TRP A 204 -30.43 4.13 2.24
C TRP A 204 -29.96 4.25 0.80
N LEU A 205 -29.15 5.29 0.56
CA LEU A 205 -28.50 5.57 -0.71
C LEU A 205 -27.01 5.21 -0.64
N PRO A 206 -26.36 4.87 -1.77
CA PRO A 206 -26.91 4.75 -3.13
C PRO A 206 -27.95 3.64 -3.30
N ARG A 207 -28.81 3.62 -4.33
CA ARG A 207 -29.86 2.59 -4.45
C ARG A 207 -29.28 1.27 -4.96
N LEU A 208 -29.74 0.16 -4.39
CA LEU A 208 -29.56 -1.16 -4.99
C LEU A 208 -30.49 -1.30 -6.19
N THR A 209 -30.03 -2.06 -7.18
CA THR A 209 -30.84 -2.46 -8.33
C THR A 209 -31.16 -3.95 -8.21
N ASP A 210 -32.16 -4.41 -8.97
CA ASP A 210 -32.48 -5.84 -9.02
C ASP A 210 -31.44 -6.58 -9.86
N GLY A 211 -30.51 -7.25 -9.18
CA GLY A 211 -29.45 -8.06 -9.78
C GLY A 211 -29.82 -9.53 -10.00
N SER A 212 -31.08 -9.93 -9.82
CA SER A 212 -31.51 -11.34 -9.92
C SER A 212 -31.52 -11.89 -11.36
N SER A 213 -31.52 -11.01 -12.35
CA SER A 213 -31.51 -11.39 -13.77
C SER A 213 -30.19 -12.07 -14.17
N GLN A 214 -30.29 -13.20 -14.88
CA GLN A 214 -29.16 -13.84 -15.56
C GLN A 214 -28.83 -13.16 -16.90
N ASP A 215 -29.77 -12.38 -17.44
CA ASP A 215 -29.55 -11.61 -18.66
C ASP A 215 -28.61 -10.43 -18.41
N CYS A 216 -27.74 -10.18 -19.38
CA CYS A 216 -26.84 -9.03 -19.39
C CYS A 216 -27.54 -7.83 -20.04
N ASP A 217 -27.95 -6.85 -19.24
CA ASP A 217 -28.55 -5.60 -19.72
C ASP A 217 -27.57 -4.43 -19.65
N PHE A 218 -26.84 -4.19 -20.74
CA PHE A 218 -25.90 -3.08 -20.86
C PHE A 218 -26.59 -1.70 -20.75
N SER A 219 -27.88 -1.59 -21.12
CA SER A 219 -28.61 -0.31 -21.05
C SER A 219 -28.82 0.16 -19.61
N SER A 220 -28.81 -0.76 -18.65
CA SER A 220 -28.94 -0.42 -17.23
C SER A 220 -27.75 0.38 -16.67
N VAL A 221 -26.58 0.27 -17.30
CA VAL A 221 -25.33 0.91 -16.85
C VAL A 221 -24.88 2.02 -17.79
N PHE A 222 -25.01 1.80 -19.10
CA PHE A 222 -24.50 2.72 -20.13
C PHE A 222 -25.61 3.50 -20.84
N GLY A 223 -26.88 3.13 -20.67
CA GLY A 223 -27.98 3.70 -21.45
C GLY A 223 -28.05 3.13 -22.88
N MET A 224 -28.82 3.79 -23.74
CA MET A 224 -29.01 3.41 -25.14
C MET A 224 -28.04 4.19 -26.03
N LEU A 225 -27.00 3.53 -26.54
CA LEU A 225 -25.91 4.16 -27.31
C LEU A 225 -25.65 3.45 -28.65
N PRO A 226 -26.55 3.61 -29.65
CA PRO A 226 -26.46 2.88 -30.93
C PRO A 226 -25.08 2.95 -31.59
N GLY A 227 -24.57 1.80 -32.01
CA GLY A 227 -23.27 1.68 -32.68
C GLY A 227 -22.05 1.58 -31.75
N GLN A 228 -22.19 1.84 -30.45
CA GLN A 228 -21.13 1.58 -29.48
C GLN A 228 -21.15 0.12 -29.01
N SER A 229 -19.98 -0.37 -28.57
CA SER A 229 -19.82 -1.76 -28.12
C SER A 229 -19.38 -1.82 -26.66
N ALA A 230 -19.76 -2.88 -25.94
CA ALA A 230 -19.33 -3.09 -24.56
C ALA A 230 -19.11 -4.58 -24.28
N TYR A 231 -18.19 -4.85 -23.36
CA TYR A 231 -17.90 -6.18 -22.86
C TYR A 231 -18.74 -6.50 -21.62
N ALA A 232 -19.17 -7.75 -21.50
CA ALA A 232 -19.72 -8.31 -20.27
C ALA A 232 -18.97 -9.59 -19.92
N TRP A 233 -18.51 -9.69 -18.68
CA TRP A 233 -17.69 -10.80 -18.21
C TRP A 233 -18.37 -11.51 -17.03
N SER A 234 -18.38 -12.84 -17.10
CA SER A 234 -19.01 -13.75 -16.13
C SER A 234 -18.20 -15.05 -16.03
N SER A 235 -18.54 -15.90 -15.06
CA SER A 235 -18.09 -17.28 -14.98
C SER A 235 -19.21 -18.25 -14.62
N PHE A 236 -18.97 -19.53 -14.84
CA PHE A 236 -19.82 -20.61 -14.33
C PHE A 236 -18.95 -21.80 -13.94
N THR A 237 -19.47 -22.67 -13.09
CA THR A 237 -18.73 -23.83 -12.60
C THR A 237 -19.40 -25.12 -13.02
N ILE A 238 -18.63 -25.98 -13.69
CA ILE A 238 -19.02 -27.35 -13.99
C ILE A 238 -18.51 -28.25 -12.88
N SER A 239 -19.43 -28.90 -12.18
CA SER A 239 -19.10 -29.94 -11.19
C SER A 239 -18.98 -31.30 -11.87
N GLY A 240 -18.02 -32.13 -11.44
CA GLY A 240 -17.89 -33.50 -11.94
C GLY A 240 -16.43 -33.95 -12.09
N HIS A 241 -16.24 -35.04 -12.84
CA HIS A 241 -14.91 -35.65 -13.08
C HIS A 241 -14.56 -35.82 -14.56
N GLN A 242 -15.49 -35.51 -15.48
CA GLN A 242 -15.31 -35.68 -16.92
C GLN A 242 -15.83 -34.45 -17.67
N ALA A 243 -15.31 -34.25 -18.87
CA ALA A 243 -15.78 -33.19 -19.74
C ALA A 243 -17.24 -33.44 -20.15
N VAL A 244 -18.03 -32.37 -20.20
CA VAL A 244 -19.42 -32.37 -20.60
C VAL A 244 -19.60 -31.53 -21.86
N SER A 245 -20.54 -31.93 -22.72
CA SER A 245 -20.93 -31.14 -23.89
C SER A 245 -21.99 -30.14 -23.46
N CYS A 246 -21.60 -28.87 -23.34
CA CYS A 246 -22.51 -27.77 -23.02
C CYS A 246 -23.04 -27.11 -24.29
N THR A 247 -24.33 -26.83 -24.31
CA THR A 247 -24.99 -25.93 -25.24
C THR A 247 -25.05 -24.53 -24.63
N LEU A 248 -24.47 -23.57 -25.35
CA LEU A 248 -24.54 -22.13 -25.08
C LEU A 248 -25.64 -21.54 -25.94
N SER A 249 -26.75 -21.13 -25.33
CA SER A 249 -27.87 -20.46 -25.99
C SER A 249 -27.79 -18.96 -25.78
N VAL A 250 -27.62 -18.20 -26.87
CA VAL A 250 -27.49 -16.74 -26.86
C VAL A 250 -28.65 -16.10 -27.62
N GLU A 251 -29.26 -15.07 -27.05
CA GLU A 251 -30.20 -14.19 -27.73
C GLU A 251 -29.76 -12.74 -27.58
N ALA A 252 -29.54 -12.05 -28.70
CA ALA A 252 -29.06 -10.66 -28.73
C ALA A 252 -29.78 -9.84 -29.81
N PRO A 253 -30.14 -8.57 -29.55
CA PRO A 253 -30.82 -7.70 -30.53
C PRO A 253 -29.88 -7.15 -31.62
N GLY A 254 -28.57 -7.23 -31.44
CA GLY A 254 -27.56 -6.72 -32.36
C GLY A 254 -26.33 -7.62 -32.43
N PRO A 255 -25.24 -7.16 -33.09
CA PRO A 255 -24.01 -7.92 -33.20
C PRO A 255 -23.45 -8.36 -31.84
N VAL A 256 -23.09 -9.63 -31.75
CA VAL A 256 -22.56 -10.25 -30.53
C VAL A 256 -21.44 -11.24 -30.85
N GLN A 257 -20.41 -11.23 -30.01
CA GLN A 257 -19.34 -12.24 -29.98
C GLN A 257 -19.27 -12.85 -28.57
N LEU A 258 -19.02 -14.16 -28.49
CA LEU A 258 -18.94 -14.91 -27.24
C LEU A 258 -17.66 -15.74 -27.21
N TRP A 259 -16.88 -15.59 -26.15
CA TRP A 259 -15.74 -16.44 -25.84
C TRP A 259 -15.99 -17.23 -24.56
N VAL A 260 -15.49 -18.47 -24.55
CA VAL A 260 -15.39 -19.31 -23.34
C VAL A 260 -13.94 -19.75 -23.19
N ASP A 261 -13.35 -19.47 -22.03
CA ASP A 261 -11.92 -19.73 -21.74
C ASP A 261 -11.00 -19.33 -22.90
N HIS A 262 -11.16 -18.08 -23.34
CA HIS A 262 -10.37 -17.48 -24.41
C HIS A 262 -10.64 -17.99 -25.83
N ALA A 263 -11.43 -19.04 -26.01
CA ALA A 263 -11.83 -19.53 -27.31
C ALA A 263 -13.10 -18.82 -27.81
N LEU A 264 -13.06 -18.23 -29.02
CA LEU A 264 -14.25 -17.68 -29.67
C LEU A 264 -15.19 -18.82 -30.05
N ILE A 265 -16.36 -18.86 -29.42
CA ILE A 265 -17.35 -19.93 -29.64
C ILE A 265 -18.43 -19.48 -30.63
N LEU A 266 -18.83 -18.21 -30.58
CA LEU A 266 -19.93 -17.70 -31.38
C LEU A 266 -19.70 -16.26 -31.81
N GLN A 267 -20.10 -15.96 -33.05
CA GLN A 267 -20.19 -14.61 -33.60
C GLN A 267 -21.44 -14.49 -34.46
N SER A 268 -22.23 -13.44 -34.22
CA SER A 268 -23.47 -13.20 -34.95
C SER A 268 -23.78 -11.72 -35.11
N LYS A 269 -24.65 -11.38 -36.08
CA LYS A 269 -25.19 -10.02 -36.29
C LYS A 269 -26.42 -9.71 -35.42
N GLY A 270 -26.87 -10.66 -34.60
CA GLY A 270 -28.09 -10.57 -33.77
C GLY A 270 -29.11 -11.66 -34.11
N GLY A 271 -30.00 -11.97 -33.18
CA GLY A 271 -30.93 -13.10 -33.21
C GLY A 271 -30.64 -14.13 -32.10
N ARG A 272 -31.22 -15.33 -32.24
CA ARG A 272 -31.03 -16.46 -31.32
C ARG A 272 -30.15 -17.53 -31.94
N PHE A 273 -29.18 -18.04 -31.18
CA PHE A 273 -28.18 -19.00 -31.63
C PHE A 273 -27.80 -19.97 -30.53
N ASP A 274 -27.48 -21.20 -30.91
CA ASP A 274 -26.95 -22.23 -30.02
C ASP A 274 -25.58 -22.69 -30.52
N ALA A 275 -24.62 -22.84 -29.62
CA ALA A 275 -23.31 -23.43 -29.91
C ALA A 275 -22.97 -24.53 -28.90
N ALA A 276 -22.42 -25.65 -29.38
CA ALA A 276 -21.97 -26.73 -28.53
C ALA A 276 -20.47 -26.60 -28.26
N VAL A 277 -20.07 -26.72 -26.99
CA VAL A 277 -18.68 -26.69 -26.53
C VAL A 277 -18.43 -27.82 -25.53
N ALA A 278 -17.30 -28.51 -25.66
CA ALA A 278 -16.88 -29.50 -24.68
C ALA A 278 -16.04 -28.83 -23.59
N LEU A 279 -16.47 -28.91 -22.33
CA LEU A 279 -15.84 -28.24 -21.21
C LEU A 279 -15.50 -29.24 -20.11
N SER A 280 -14.31 -29.11 -19.52
CA SER A 280 -13.85 -29.96 -18.41
C SER A 280 -14.56 -29.56 -17.10
N PRO A 281 -14.49 -30.35 -16.02
CA PRO A 281 -14.91 -29.86 -14.71
C PRO A 281 -14.00 -28.72 -14.23
N GLY A 282 -14.59 -27.68 -13.64
CA GLY A 282 -13.87 -26.49 -13.19
C GLY A 282 -14.67 -25.21 -13.33
N GLU A 283 -14.01 -24.09 -13.05
CA GLU A 283 -14.53 -22.76 -13.35
C GLU A 283 -14.19 -22.37 -14.79
N HIS A 284 -15.17 -21.85 -15.50
CA HIS A 284 -15.07 -21.40 -16.88
C HIS A 284 -15.46 -19.93 -16.96
N THR A 285 -14.71 -19.16 -17.74
CA THR A 285 -14.99 -17.74 -17.95
C THR A 285 -15.76 -17.52 -19.25
N VAL A 286 -16.67 -16.55 -19.23
CA VAL A 286 -17.54 -16.18 -20.35
C VAL A 286 -17.36 -14.70 -20.62
N LEU A 287 -16.92 -14.36 -21.81
CA LEU A 287 -16.84 -12.98 -22.27
C LEU A 287 -17.81 -12.76 -23.42
N LEU A 288 -18.66 -11.75 -23.28
CA LEU A 288 -19.53 -11.26 -24.34
C LEU A 288 -19.04 -9.90 -24.80
N LEU A 289 -19.00 -9.67 -26.11
CA LEU A 289 -18.93 -8.33 -26.71
C LEU A 289 -20.24 -8.09 -27.44
N SER A 290 -20.97 -7.04 -27.07
CA SER A 290 -22.23 -6.67 -27.70
C SER A 290 -22.18 -5.24 -28.23
N THR A 291 -22.69 -5.03 -29.44
CA THR A 291 -22.92 -3.68 -30.01
C THR A 291 -24.36 -3.26 -29.78
N CYS A 292 -24.57 -2.02 -29.31
CA CYS A 292 -25.91 -1.46 -29.14
C CYS A 292 -26.63 -1.33 -30.47
N GLY A 293 -27.70 -2.10 -30.65
CA GLY A 293 -28.63 -1.97 -31.76
C GLY A 293 -29.68 -0.89 -31.51
N GLU A 294 -30.53 -0.64 -32.52
CA GLU A 294 -31.64 0.34 -32.47
C GLU A 294 -32.64 0.06 -31.33
N VAL A 295 -32.86 -1.23 -31.03
CA VAL A 295 -33.80 -1.68 -29.98
C VAL A 295 -33.11 -2.00 -28.65
N GLY A 296 -31.78 -1.88 -28.58
CA GLY A 296 -30.95 -2.07 -27.38
C GLY A 296 -29.84 -3.09 -27.56
N TRP A 297 -29.31 -3.55 -26.43
CA TRP A 297 -28.19 -4.51 -26.30
C TRP A 297 -28.37 -5.45 -25.11
N ARG A 298 -29.61 -5.77 -24.71
CA ARG A 298 -29.82 -6.83 -23.70
C ARG A 298 -29.49 -8.18 -24.31
N VAL A 299 -28.57 -8.93 -23.69
CA VAL A 299 -28.15 -10.27 -24.14
C VAL A 299 -28.58 -11.31 -23.12
N SER A 300 -29.34 -12.32 -23.57
CA SER A 300 -29.65 -13.50 -22.76
C SER A 300 -28.63 -14.59 -23.05
N LEU A 301 -28.06 -15.21 -22.02
CA LEU A 301 -27.16 -16.35 -22.14
C LEU A 301 -27.61 -17.46 -21.18
N SER A 302 -27.77 -18.66 -21.70
CA SER A 302 -27.97 -19.87 -20.91
C SER A 302 -26.92 -20.91 -21.27
N VAL A 303 -26.32 -21.53 -20.26
CA VAL A 303 -25.35 -22.62 -20.42
C VAL A 303 -25.98 -23.90 -19.85
N SER A 304 -26.08 -24.96 -20.65
CA SER A 304 -26.66 -26.22 -20.18
C SER A 304 -26.03 -27.43 -20.86
N ASP A 305 -25.90 -28.55 -20.16
CA ASP A 305 -25.52 -29.84 -20.74
C ASP A 305 -26.74 -30.71 -21.15
N GLY A 306 -27.94 -30.12 -21.16
CA GLY A 306 -29.20 -30.81 -21.41
C GLY A 306 -29.86 -31.40 -20.17
N PHE A 307 -29.14 -31.52 -19.05
CA PHE A 307 -29.67 -31.99 -17.76
C PHE A 307 -29.65 -30.89 -16.69
N THR A 308 -28.56 -30.11 -16.66
CA THR A 308 -28.32 -29.03 -15.72
C THR A 308 -28.19 -27.72 -16.49
N THR A 309 -28.81 -26.66 -15.99
CA THR A 309 -28.51 -25.28 -16.41
C THR A 309 -27.54 -24.67 -15.39
N TYR A 310 -26.40 -24.22 -15.87
CA TYR A 310 -25.34 -23.67 -15.03
C TYR A 310 -25.62 -22.20 -14.72
N LEU A 311 -25.53 -21.83 -13.44
CA LEU A 311 -25.72 -20.46 -12.98
C LEU A 311 -24.48 -19.62 -13.32
N LEU A 312 -24.71 -18.42 -13.85
CA LEU A 312 -23.67 -17.44 -14.09
C LEU A 312 -23.33 -16.67 -12.82
N ASN A 313 -22.05 -16.39 -12.60
CA ASN A 313 -21.49 -15.73 -11.44
C ASN A 313 -20.51 -14.64 -11.88
N ALA A 314 -20.10 -13.76 -10.95
CA ALA A 314 -19.00 -12.84 -11.20
C ALA A 314 -17.73 -13.63 -11.58
N PRO A 315 -16.94 -13.14 -12.55
CA PRO A 315 -15.82 -13.90 -13.13
C PRO A 315 -14.61 -14.09 -12.19
N GLN A 316 -14.60 -13.35 -11.09
CA GLN A 316 -13.62 -13.43 -10.02
C GLN A 316 -14.34 -13.12 -8.71
N GLN A 317 -13.67 -13.36 -7.58
CA GLN A 317 -14.20 -12.99 -6.27
C GLN A 317 -14.29 -11.47 -6.11
N ILE A 318 -15.46 -10.91 -6.40
CA ILE A 318 -15.82 -9.52 -6.20
C ILE A 318 -16.79 -9.45 -5.02
N LYS A 319 -16.43 -8.73 -3.96
CA LYS A 319 -17.29 -8.56 -2.78
C LYS A 319 -18.33 -7.47 -3.00
N GLY A 320 -19.48 -7.58 -2.34
CA GLY A 320 -20.56 -6.61 -2.40
C GLY A 320 -21.83 -7.17 -3.01
N VAL A 321 -22.51 -6.36 -3.83
CA VAL A 321 -23.79 -6.78 -4.42
C VAL A 321 -23.58 -8.01 -5.30
N SER A 322 -24.51 -8.97 -5.21
CA SER A 322 -24.48 -10.18 -6.03
C SER A 322 -24.96 -9.85 -7.44
N GLN A 323 -24.10 -10.08 -8.44
CA GLN A 323 -24.45 -9.98 -9.84
C GLN A 323 -23.74 -11.08 -10.64
N SER A 324 -24.37 -11.49 -11.74
CA SER A 324 -23.82 -12.49 -12.66
C SER A 324 -22.80 -11.89 -13.64
N TRP A 325 -22.83 -10.58 -13.85
CA TRP A 325 -22.05 -9.89 -14.88
C TRP A 325 -21.36 -8.64 -14.34
N ILE A 326 -20.14 -8.41 -14.80
CA ILE A 326 -19.49 -7.10 -14.77
C ILE A 326 -19.33 -6.58 -16.20
N LEU A 327 -19.43 -5.26 -16.36
CA LEU A 327 -19.51 -4.62 -17.67
C LEU A 327 -18.34 -3.67 -17.88
N LEU A 328 -17.80 -3.61 -19.10
CA LEU A 328 -16.72 -2.70 -19.46
C LEU A 328 -17.04 -2.02 -20.79
N GLY A 329 -16.90 -0.70 -20.82
CA GLY A 329 -17.25 0.11 -21.98
C GLY A 329 -17.91 1.44 -21.57
N PRO A 330 -18.61 2.09 -22.51
CA PRO A 330 -18.72 1.71 -23.91
C PRO A 330 -17.45 2.07 -24.72
N PHE A 331 -17.20 1.34 -25.81
CA PHE A 331 -16.10 1.53 -26.73
C PHE A 331 -16.57 2.08 -28.08
N GLU A 332 -15.71 2.85 -28.73
CA GLU A 332 -15.89 3.25 -30.12
C GLU A 332 -15.80 2.03 -31.05
N SER A 333 -16.67 2.00 -32.07
CA SER A 333 -16.99 0.81 -32.89
C SER A 333 -15.80 0.09 -33.58
N SER A 334 -14.62 0.72 -33.68
CA SER A 334 -13.46 0.20 -34.40
C SER A 334 -12.30 -0.26 -33.50
N THR A 335 -12.36 -0.06 -32.19
CA THR A 335 -11.17 -0.22 -31.32
C THR A 335 -10.89 -1.67 -30.91
N TYR A 336 -11.93 -2.51 -30.81
CA TYR A 336 -11.80 -3.87 -30.28
C TYR A 336 -12.54 -4.96 -31.06
N ALA A 337 -13.24 -4.61 -32.15
CA ALA A 337 -14.04 -5.57 -32.92
C ALA A 337 -13.21 -6.46 -33.87
N ASP A 338 -11.95 -6.10 -34.16
CA ASP A 338 -11.12 -6.74 -35.23
C ASP A 338 -9.71 -7.22 -34.79
N ALA A 339 -9.31 -7.07 -33.53
CA ALA A 339 -7.96 -7.41 -33.10
C ALA A 339 -7.90 -8.85 -32.58
N GLY A 340 -7.52 -9.80 -33.44
CA GLY A 340 -7.01 -11.13 -33.04
C GLY A 340 -5.69 -11.08 -32.25
N THR A 341 -5.45 -10.02 -31.47
CA THR A 341 -4.28 -9.75 -30.65
C THR A 341 -4.74 -9.17 -29.31
N GLU A 342 -4.54 -9.98 -28.28
CA GLU A 342 -4.85 -9.88 -26.86
C GLU A 342 -4.52 -8.54 -26.11
N PRO A 343 -4.99 -8.34 -24.86
CA PRO A 343 -5.41 -9.39 -23.93
C PRO A 343 -6.85 -9.31 -23.45
N PHE A 344 -7.32 -10.48 -23.06
CA PHE A 344 -8.60 -10.69 -22.41
C PHE A 344 -8.83 -9.75 -21.22
N PRO A 345 -10.09 -9.54 -20.86
CA PRO A 345 -10.45 -8.70 -19.74
C PRO A 345 -9.76 -9.14 -18.45
N THR A 346 -9.22 -8.16 -17.73
CA THR A 346 -8.59 -8.32 -16.42
C THR A 346 -9.04 -7.17 -15.53
N LEU A 347 -9.10 -7.41 -14.22
CA LEU A 347 -9.33 -6.35 -13.24
C LEU A 347 -8.05 -5.52 -12.98
N TYR A 348 -6.90 -5.92 -13.52
CA TYR A 348 -5.59 -5.36 -13.19
C TYR A 348 -5.07 -4.28 -14.15
N ARG A 349 -5.95 -3.64 -14.92
CA ARG A 349 -5.59 -2.50 -15.78
C ARG A 349 -6.77 -1.55 -16.04
N LEU A 350 -6.44 -0.32 -16.45
CA LEU A 350 -7.37 0.57 -17.13
C LEU A 350 -7.48 0.21 -18.61
N PHE A 351 -8.60 0.56 -19.21
CA PHE A 351 -8.87 0.42 -20.64
C PHE A 351 -9.13 1.80 -21.23
N GLU A 352 -8.99 1.94 -22.54
CA GLU A 352 -9.29 3.20 -23.23
C GLU A 352 -10.51 3.03 -24.13
N SER A 353 -11.40 4.04 -24.17
CA SER A 353 -12.64 4.00 -24.94
C SER A 353 -12.44 3.98 -26.46
N GLY A 354 -11.30 4.47 -26.93
CA GLY A 354 -10.94 4.59 -28.33
C GLY A 354 -9.42 4.51 -28.56
N SER A 355 -8.98 4.63 -29.82
CA SER A 355 -7.56 4.61 -30.20
C SER A 355 -6.97 6.02 -30.42
N SER A 356 -7.76 7.07 -30.22
CA SER A 356 -7.37 8.47 -30.40
C SER A 356 -6.78 9.06 -29.12
N GLY A 357 -6.08 10.20 -29.25
CA GLY A 357 -5.53 10.94 -28.09
C GLY A 357 -6.57 11.60 -27.19
N ASP A 358 -7.85 11.59 -27.57
CA ASP A 358 -8.98 12.09 -26.79
C ASP A 358 -9.79 10.94 -26.14
N SER A 359 -9.22 9.73 -26.07
CA SER A 359 -9.87 8.57 -25.45
C SER A 359 -10.04 8.77 -23.93
N GLU A 360 -11.17 8.28 -23.41
CA GLU A 360 -11.46 8.29 -21.98
C GLU A 360 -11.02 6.96 -21.36
N SER A 361 -10.37 7.05 -20.20
CA SER A 361 -10.02 5.86 -19.42
C SER A 361 -11.26 5.23 -18.79
N LEU A 362 -11.43 3.93 -19.06
CA LEU A 362 -12.54 3.09 -18.64
C LEU A 362 -12.08 2.04 -17.63
N TYR A 363 -13.03 1.67 -16.76
CA TYR A 363 -12.87 0.55 -15.84
C TYR A 363 -14.21 -0.18 -15.65
N TRP A 364 -14.14 -1.34 -14.97
CA TRP A 364 -15.28 -2.23 -14.78
C TRP A 364 -16.40 -1.59 -13.99
N ARG A 365 -17.62 -1.78 -14.49
CA ARG A 365 -18.89 -1.35 -13.92
C ARG A 365 -19.71 -2.55 -13.48
N THR A 366 -20.63 -2.31 -12.56
CA THR A 366 -21.58 -3.33 -12.11
C THR A 366 -23.01 -2.80 -12.18
N PRO A 367 -23.98 -3.60 -12.65
CA PRO A 367 -25.37 -3.20 -12.64
C PRO A 367 -26.00 -3.24 -11.24
N GLY A 368 -25.43 -3.96 -10.26
CA GLY A 368 -26.07 -4.28 -8.96
C GLY A 368 -26.29 -3.10 -8.01
N ILE A 369 -25.66 -1.96 -8.27
CA ILE A 369 -25.85 -0.72 -7.52
C ILE A 369 -25.92 0.44 -8.52
N THR A 370 -26.75 1.46 -8.24
CA THR A 370 -26.84 2.65 -9.10
C THR A 370 -25.46 3.29 -9.24
N ASN A 371 -25.08 3.62 -10.49
CA ASN A 371 -23.75 4.14 -10.83
C ASN A 371 -22.60 3.27 -10.28
N GLY A 372 -22.74 1.94 -10.39
CA GLY A 372 -21.82 0.96 -9.85
C GLY A 372 -20.52 0.76 -10.63
N TYR A 373 -19.43 0.64 -9.88
CA TYR A 373 -18.07 0.35 -10.32
C TYR A 373 -17.48 -0.80 -9.52
N ILE A 374 -16.51 -1.48 -10.11
CA ILE A 374 -15.57 -2.34 -9.37
C ILE A 374 -14.40 -1.47 -8.94
N ARG A 375 -13.89 -1.69 -7.71
CA ARG A 375 -12.75 -0.97 -7.16
C ARG A 375 -11.88 -1.91 -6.31
N PRO A 376 -10.55 -1.94 -6.49
CA PRO A 376 -9.63 -2.69 -5.64
C PRO A 376 -9.42 -1.98 -4.29
N TYR A 377 -9.19 -2.77 -3.25
CA TYR A 377 -8.87 -2.30 -1.90
C TYR A 377 -7.67 -3.06 -1.36
N LEU A 378 -6.74 -2.34 -0.73
CA LEU A 378 -5.60 -2.92 -0.02
C LEU A 378 -6.04 -3.33 1.38
N GLU A 379 -6.45 -4.58 1.52
CA GLU A 379 -6.89 -5.19 2.80
C GLU A 379 -5.83 -6.13 3.40
N ASN A 380 -4.69 -6.30 2.72
CA ASN A 380 -3.58 -7.07 3.23
C ASN A 380 -2.82 -6.28 4.30
N GLU A 381 -2.27 -6.99 5.30
CA GLU A 381 -1.42 -6.37 6.32
C GLU A 381 -0.13 -5.82 5.70
N ARG A 382 0.51 -6.62 4.83
CA ARG A 382 1.86 -6.34 4.28
C ARG A 382 1.97 -6.58 2.77
N PHE A 383 1.52 -7.72 2.24
CA PHE A 383 1.63 -8.02 0.82
C PHE A 383 0.91 -6.98 -0.05
N ALA A 384 1.47 -6.62 -1.20
CA ALA A 384 0.94 -5.58 -2.10
C ALA A 384 0.83 -4.17 -1.49
N LYS A 385 1.49 -3.94 -0.34
CA LYS A 385 1.60 -2.61 0.26
C LYS A 385 2.91 -1.97 -0.17
N TRP A 386 2.81 -0.74 -0.65
CA TRP A 386 3.93 0.13 -0.94
C TRP A 386 4.23 0.99 0.29
N ASN A 387 5.38 0.77 0.95
CA ASN A 387 5.94 1.65 1.98
C ASN A 387 7.43 1.41 2.22
N TYR A 388 8.12 2.35 2.86
CA TYR A 388 9.57 2.23 3.03
C TYR A 388 10.01 1.02 3.87
N PRO A 389 9.35 0.61 4.97
CA PRO A 389 9.80 -0.56 5.75
C PRO A 389 9.70 -1.86 4.94
N LEU A 390 8.70 -1.96 4.06
CA LEU A 390 8.59 -3.09 3.14
C LEU A 390 9.64 -3.01 2.03
N GLY A 391 10.00 -1.82 1.54
CA GLY A 391 11.07 -1.66 0.56
C GLY A 391 12.37 -2.34 1.01
N VAL A 392 12.83 -2.03 2.23
CA VAL A 392 14.04 -2.67 2.78
C VAL A 392 13.86 -4.17 3.05
N THR A 393 12.68 -4.58 3.51
CA THR A 393 12.33 -6.00 3.73
C THR A 393 12.43 -6.81 2.45
N LEU A 394 11.79 -6.33 1.38
CA LEU A 394 11.79 -6.97 0.07
C LEU A 394 13.19 -6.99 -0.54
N TYR A 395 13.98 -5.93 -0.39
CA TYR A 395 15.39 -5.94 -0.81
C TYR A 395 16.18 -7.07 -0.13
N GLY A 396 16.03 -7.22 1.20
CA GLY A 396 16.66 -8.32 1.93
C GLY A 396 16.20 -9.70 1.46
N LEU A 397 14.89 -9.91 1.31
CA LEU A 397 14.34 -11.17 0.82
C LEU A 397 14.81 -11.52 -0.59
N LEU A 398 14.91 -10.53 -1.48
CA LEU A 398 15.43 -10.73 -2.83
C LEU A 398 16.89 -11.19 -2.81
N GLN A 399 17.73 -10.55 -1.98
CA GLN A 399 19.12 -10.97 -1.79
C GLN A 399 19.23 -12.35 -1.13
N ALA A 400 18.32 -12.70 -0.21
CA ALA A 400 18.25 -14.06 0.34
C ALA A 400 17.89 -15.09 -0.73
N GLY A 401 16.89 -14.80 -1.58
CA GLY A 401 16.52 -15.67 -2.71
C GLY A 401 17.71 -15.94 -3.63
N ARG A 402 18.48 -14.90 -3.97
CA ARG A 402 19.71 -15.01 -4.79
C ARG A 402 20.82 -15.80 -4.07
N THR A 403 21.09 -15.48 -2.81
CA THR A 403 22.19 -16.09 -2.02
C THR A 403 21.92 -17.57 -1.72
N LEU A 404 20.67 -17.91 -1.41
CA LEU A 404 20.23 -19.27 -1.08
C LEU A 404 19.80 -20.09 -2.31
N GLN A 405 19.75 -19.47 -3.49
CA GLN A 405 19.22 -20.07 -4.73
C GLN A 405 17.78 -20.59 -4.55
N ARG A 406 16.92 -19.78 -3.93
CA ARG A 406 15.51 -20.07 -3.63
C ARG A 406 14.59 -19.26 -4.55
N ALA A 407 14.14 -19.89 -5.63
CA ALA A 407 13.24 -19.28 -6.61
C ALA A 407 11.90 -18.84 -5.99
N ASP A 408 11.36 -19.59 -5.04
CA ASP A 408 10.11 -19.25 -4.35
C ASP A 408 10.18 -17.94 -3.54
N LEU A 409 11.34 -17.63 -2.95
CA LEU A 409 11.55 -16.34 -2.27
C LEU A 409 11.69 -15.19 -3.29
N HIS A 410 12.37 -15.46 -4.40
CA HIS A 410 12.52 -14.51 -5.49
C HIS A 410 11.15 -14.18 -6.11
N ASP A 411 10.41 -15.20 -6.55
CA ASP A 411 9.08 -15.09 -7.14
C ASP A 411 8.09 -14.37 -6.20
N TYR A 412 8.17 -14.64 -4.89
CA TYR A 412 7.35 -13.94 -3.90
C TYR A 412 7.62 -12.42 -3.89
N VAL A 413 8.90 -12.00 -3.92
CA VAL A 413 9.26 -10.58 -3.94
C VAL A 413 8.83 -9.93 -5.25
N ILE A 414 9.06 -10.59 -6.39
CA ILE A 414 8.60 -10.09 -7.69
C ILE A 414 7.07 -9.93 -7.68
N ALA A 415 6.33 -10.93 -7.21
CA ALA A 415 4.87 -10.87 -7.13
C ALA A 415 4.38 -9.70 -6.26
N HIS A 416 5.02 -9.44 -5.10
CA HIS A 416 4.67 -8.28 -4.26
C HIS A 416 4.86 -6.98 -5.02
N ILE A 417 6.03 -6.78 -5.63
CA ILE A 417 6.37 -5.54 -6.34
C ILE A 417 5.44 -5.36 -7.54
N SER A 418 5.21 -6.40 -8.34
CA SER A 418 4.30 -6.37 -9.48
C SER A 418 2.85 -6.05 -9.08
N GLU A 419 2.36 -6.60 -7.97
CA GLU A 419 1.01 -6.30 -7.47
C GLU A 419 0.86 -4.79 -7.14
N CYS A 420 1.90 -4.17 -6.56
CA CYS A 420 1.92 -2.72 -6.33
C CYS A 420 1.98 -1.91 -7.64
N THR A 421 2.82 -2.30 -8.60
CA THR A 421 3.14 -1.47 -9.77
C THR A 421 2.15 -1.62 -10.94
N GLN A 422 1.55 -2.80 -11.14
CA GLN A 422 0.69 -3.08 -12.29
C GLN A 422 -0.58 -2.21 -12.31
N LEU A 423 -1.08 -1.84 -11.13
CA LEU A 423 -2.24 -0.95 -10.97
C LEU A 423 -1.84 0.51 -10.72
N TYR A 424 -0.59 0.93 -11.01
CA TYR A 424 -0.17 2.31 -10.80
C TYR A 424 -1.02 3.31 -11.61
N SER A 425 -1.20 3.09 -12.92
CA SER A 425 -2.06 3.95 -13.75
C SER A 425 -3.51 3.97 -13.26
N TYR A 426 -4.04 2.82 -12.84
CA TYR A 426 -5.35 2.74 -12.20
C TYR A 426 -5.41 3.59 -10.93
N SER A 427 -4.38 3.55 -10.08
CA SER A 427 -4.36 4.26 -8.81
C SER A 427 -4.39 5.78 -9.00
N LEU A 428 -3.73 6.29 -10.05
CA LEU A 428 -3.81 7.70 -10.45
C LEU A 428 -5.23 8.08 -10.87
N TRP A 429 -5.85 7.29 -11.75
CA TRP A 429 -7.24 7.48 -12.18
C TRP A 429 -8.23 7.36 -11.00
N ASP A 430 -8.03 6.39 -10.10
CA ASP A 430 -8.86 6.16 -8.93
C ASP A 430 -8.86 7.37 -7.98
N ARG A 431 -7.70 8.01 -7.79
CA ARG A 431 -7.62 9.30 -7.08
C ARG A 431 -8.46 10.38 -7.76
N GLU A 432 -8.41 10.50 -9.08
CA GLU A 432 -9.19 11.50 -9.81
C GLU A 432 -10.71 11.24 -9.68
N GLN A 433 -11.13 9.97 -9.72
CA GLN A 433 -12.54 9.61 -9.64
C GLN A 433 -13.12 9.78 -8.23
N TYR A 434 -12.38 9.36 -7.20
CA TYR A 434 -12.88 9.23 -5.83
C TYR A 434 -12.21 10.18 -4.82
N GLY A 435 -11.28 11.03 -5.29
CA GLY A 435 -10.54 12.03 -4.51
C GLY A 435 -9.29 11.51 -3.80
N ALA A 436 -9.28 10.23 -3.42
CA ALA A 436 -8.12 9.53 -2.90
C ALA A 436 -8.12 8.08 -3.41
N PRO A 437 -6.95 7.48 -3.69
CA PRO A 437 -6.89 6.12 -4.20
C PRO A 437 -7.16 5.11 -3.07
N ALA A 438 -7.73 3.94 -3.38
CA ALA A 438 -7.96 2.85 -2.41
C ALA A 438 -6.77 1.89 -2.26
N ILE A 439 -5.81 1.99 -3.16
CA ILE A 439 -4.54 1.24 -3.18
C ILE A 439 -3.41 2.23 -3.47
N ASN A 440 -2.15 1.84 -3.20
CA ASN A 440 -0.97 2.64 -3.58
C ASN A 440 -0.97 4.10 -3.10
N HIS A 441 -1.60 4.40 -1.96
CA HIS A 441 -1.72 5.76 -1.41
C HIS A 441 -0.40 6.55 -1.44
N GLN A 442 0.67 5.94 -0.90
CA GLN A 442 2.01 6.56 -0.86
C GLN A 442 2.60 6.80 -2.26
N LEU A 443 2.53 5.80 -3.13
CA LEU A 443 3.05 5.88 -4.50
C LEU A 443 2.29 6.90 -5.37
N VAL A 444 1.02 7.18 -5.08
CA VAL A 444 0.21 8.17 -5.79
C VAL A 444 0.41 9.58 -5.23
N GLU A 445 0.53 9.72 -3.92
CA GLU A 445 0.68 11.02 -3.27
C GLU A 445 2.06 11.63 -3.46
N LEU A 446 3.13 10.83 -3.33
CA LEU A 446 4.54 11.25 -3.43
C LEU A 446 4.78 12.64 -2.86
N ASN A 447 4.66 12.79 -1.54
CA ASN A 447 4.81 14.08 -0.85
C ASN A 447 5.85 14.06 0.30
N MET A 448 6.58 12.96 0.42
CA MET A 448 7.81 12.86 1.22
C MET A 448 8.73 11.76 0.68
N LEU A 449 10.01 11.80 1.04
CA LEU A 449 10.99 10.78 0.66
C LEU A 449 10.61 9.36 1.10
N ASP A 450 9.96 9.22 2.27
CA ASP A 450 9.45 7.95 2.80
C ASP A 450 8.45 7.25 1.85
N ASP A 451 7.80 8.01 0.95
CA ASP A 451 6.85 7.45 -0.02
C ASP A 451 7.53 6.76 -1.20
N CYS A 452 8.83 6.97 -1.42
CA CYS A 452 9.46 6.59 -2.68
C CYS A 452 10.78 5.84 -2.54
N GLY A 453 11.78 6.39 -1.84
CA GLY A 453 13.16 5.94 -2.03
C GLY A 453 13.40 4.46 -1.71
N SER A 454 13.04 4.00 -0.51
CA SER A 454 13.34 2.61 -0.12
C SER A 454 12.65 1.58 -1.02
N PHE A 455 11.34 1.73 -1.26
CA PHE A 455 10.61 0.77 -2.09
C PHE A 455 11.00 0.88 -3.57
N GLY A 456 11.17 2.10 -4.09
CA GLY A 456 11.68 2.33 -5.44
C GLY A 456 13.07 1.72 -5.65
N SER A 457 13.92 1.74 -4.61
CA SER A 457 15.24 1.11 -4.64
C SER A 457 15.14 -0.42 -4.75
N ALA A 458 14.26 -1.04 -3.95
CA ALA A 458 13.99 -2.48 -4.05
C ALA A 458 13.36 -2.89 -5.38
N MET A 459 12.47 -2.04 -5.93
CA MET A 459 11.88 -2.22 -7.26
C MET A 459 12.95 -2.20 -8.37
N LEU A 460 13.91 -1.26 -8.31
CA LEU A 460 15.03 -1.24 -9.27
C LEU A 460 15.96 -2.45 -9.09
N GLU A 461 16.14 -2.97 -7.87
CA GLU A 461 16.87 -4.22 -7.66
C GLU A 461 16.16 -5.42 -8.31
N ALA A 462 14.82 -5.46 -8.25
CA ALA A 462 14.00 -6.48 -8.92
C ALA A 462 13.97 -6.32 -10.45
N TYR A 463 14.12 -5.09 -10.95
CA TYR A 463 14.22 -4.80 -12.37
C TYR A 463 15.43 -5.51 -13.02
N GLU A 464 16.54 -5.68 -12.29
CA GLU A 464 17.72 -6.43 -12.78
C GLU A 464 17.37 -7.84 -13.27
N ASP A 465 16.43 -8.50 -12.60
CA ASP A 465 16.06 -9.89 -12.91
C ASP A 465 14.90 -9.97 -13.91
N THR A 466 14.00 -9.00 -13.89
CA THR A 466 12.73 -9.05 -14.63
C THR A 466 12.75 -8.29 -15.95
N GLN A 467 13.50 -7.19 -16.02
CA GLN A 467 13.45 -6.21 -17.11
C GLN A 467 12.02 -5.71 -17.42
N ASP A 468 11.17 -5.63 -16.39
CA ASP A 468 9.81 -5.10 -16.52
C ASP A 468 9.84 -3.56 -16.68
N GLU A 469 9.57 -3.08 -17.89
CA GLU A 469 9.55 -1.65 -18.24
C GLU A 469 8.55 -0.82 -17.43
N SER A 470 7.53 -1.45 -16.83
CA SER A 470 6.62 -0.75 -15.92
C SER A 470 7.35 -0.21 -14.68
N PHE A 471 8.42 -0.90 -14.23
CA PHE A 471 9.23 -0.47 -13.10
C PHE A 471 10.05 0.76 -13.44
N LEU A 472 10.65 0.82 -14.64
CA LEU A 472 11.40 2.00 -15.08
C LEU A 472 10.50 3.23 -15.24
N ARG A 473 9.28 3.07 -15.76
CA ARG A 473 8.30 4.16 -15.84
C ARG A 473 8.00 4.76 -14.46
N ILE A 474 7.79 3.92 -13.45
CA ILE A 474 7.60 4.37 -12.07
C ILE A 474 8.87 5.01 -11.54
N ALA A 475 10.04 4.41 -11.77
CA ALA A 475 11.32 4.96 -11.33
C ALA A 475 11.59 6.36 -11.88
N HIS A 476 11.23 6.66 -13.13
CA HIS A 476 11.30 8.03 -13.67
C HIS A 476 10.44 9.02 -12.87
N THR A 477 9.25 8.60 -12.44
CA THR A 477 8.37 9.44 -11.60
C THR A 477 8.99 9.69 -10.22
N LEU A 478 9.56 8.64 -9.60
CA LEU A 478 10.21 8.76 -8.29
C LEU A 478 11.47 9.63 -8.36
N ALA A 479 12.26 9.49 -9.43
CA ALA A 479 13.46 10.31 -9.65
C ALA A 479 13.10 11.78 -9.86
N ASP A 480 12.08 12.09 -10.66
CA ASP A 480 11.58 13.46 -10.81
C ASP A 480 11.13 14.05 -9.47
N TYR A 481 10.41 13.27 -8.66
CA TYR A 481 10.02 13.72 -7.33
C TYR A 481 11.22 14.05 -6.43
N ILE A 482 12.14 13.10 -6.25
CA ILE A 482 13.30 13.27 -5.36
C ILE A 482 14.21 14.41 -5.84
N MET A 483 14.48 14.48 -7.15
CA MET A 483 15.44 15.43 -7.69
C MET A 483 14.86 16.85 -7.81
N ASN A 484 13.59 16.97 -8.23
CA ASN A 484 13.01 18.25 -8.65
C ASN A 484 11.89 18.78 -7.75
N LYS A 485 11.24 17.94 -6.94
CA LYS A 485 10.05 18.34 -6.15
C LYS A 485 10.25 18.28 -4.63
N GLN A 486 11.05 17.34 -4.13
CA GLN A 486 11.39 17.25 -2.72
C GLN A 486 11.94 18.59 -2.22
N GLU A 487 11.46 19.05 -1.07
CA GLU A 487 11.87 20.34 -0.52
C GLU A 487 13.35 20.34 -0.12
N ARG A 488 14.01 21.47 -0.39
CA ARG A 488 15.43 21.69 -0.13
C ARG A 488 15.67 23.01 0.58
N ARG A 489 16.72 23.06 1.39
CA ARG A 489 17.33 24.28 1.91
C ARG A 489 18.05 25.03 0.77
N GLU A 490 18.47 26.27 1.04
CA GLU A 490 19.17 27.12 0.06
C GLU A 490 20.49 26.50 -0.45
N ASP A 491 21.17 25.69 0.35
CA ASP A 491 22.39 24.96 -0.01
C ASP A 491 22.12 23.68 -0.83
N GLY A 492 20.85 23.29 -0.93
CA GLY A 492 20.36 22.10 -1.63
C GLY A 492 20.14 20.87 -0.75
N ALA A 493 20.28 20.97 0.57
CA ALA A 493 20.05 19.85 1.50
C ALA A 493 18.56 19.51 1.55
N PHE A 494 18.22 18.23 1.45
CA PHE A 494 16.84 17.78 1.67
C PHE A 494 16.37 18.15 3.08
N TYR A 495 15.12 18.60 3.17
CA TYR A 495 14.45 18.83 4.46
C TYR A 495 12.94 18.69 4.31
N ARG A 496 12.24 18.67 5.44
CA ARG A 496 10.80 18.52 5.56
C ARG A 496 10.18 19.89 5.88
N LEU A 497 9.47 20.50 4.93
CA LEU A 497 8.74 21.77 5.17
C LEU A 497 7.50 21.53 6.04
N ARG A 498 6.56 20.69 5.57
CA ARG A 498 5.42 20.12 6.33
C ARG A 498 4.74 21.09 7.31
N PRO A 499 4.13 22.19 6.81
CA PRO A 499 3.59 23.24 7.67
C PRO A 499 2.49 22.72 8.58
N GLY A 500 2.56 23.05 9.88
CA GLY A 500 1.56 22.64 10.87
C GLY A 500 1.67 21.19 11.35
N GLU A 501 2.68 20.45 10.90
CA GLU A 501 2.99 19.10 11.38
C GLU A 501 4.14 19.11 12.39
N TYR A 502 4.24 18.07 13.22
CA TYR A 502 5.31 17.99 14.23
C TYR A 502 6.72 18.02 13.60
N GLN A 503 6.86 17.45 12.39
CA GLN A 503 8.09 17.41 11.59
C GLN A 503 8.37 18.69 10.78
N GLU A 504 7.59 19.76 10.97
CA GLU A 504 7.76 21.03 10.28
C GLU A 504 9.19 21.57 10.42
N ASN A 505 9.78 21.98 9.29
CA ASN A 505 11.10 22.61 9.18
C ASN A 505 12.24 21.78 9.83
N THR A 506 12.35 20.51 9.47
CA THR A 506 13.38 19.59 10.00
C THR A 506 14.14 18.83 8.91
N LEU A 507 15.38 18.41 9.20
CA LEU A 507 16.19 17.51 8.37
C LEU A 507 16.51 16.26 9.19
N TRP A 508 16.25 15.07 8.64
CA TRP A 508 16.35 13.80 9.37
C TRP A 508 17.42 12.91 8.77
N ALA A 509 18.27 12.29 9.59
CA ALA A 509 19.30 11.36 9.13
C ALA A 509 18.76 10.26 8.19
N ASP A 510 17.53 9.80 8.45
CA ASP A 510 16.77 8.81 7.70
C ASP A 510 16.57 9.19 6.24
N ASP A 511 16.45 10.48 5.92
CA ASP A 511 16.21 10.98 4.55
C ASP A 511 17.35 10.60 3.58
N LEU A 512 18.56 10.29 4.10
CA LEU A 512 19.64 9.72 3.28
C LEU A 512 19.31 8.32 2.77
N TYR A 513 18.68 7.48 3.59
CA TYR A 513 18.20 6.16 3.16
C TYR A 513 16.95 6.25 2.29
N MET A 514 16.06 7.20 2.59
CA MET A 514 14.84 7.43 1.81
C MET A 514 15.09 8.09 0.44
N SER A 515 16.35 8.31 0.04
CA SER A 515 16.69 8.94 -1.24
C SER A 515 17.90 8.31 -1.93
N THR A 516 19.05 8.24 -1.25
CA THR A 516 20.34 7.98 -1.91
C THR A 516 20.51 6.56 -2.47
N PRO A 517 20.01 5.46 -1.84
CA PRO A 517 20.05 4.14 -2.45
C PRO A 517 19.19 4.04 -3.72
N PHE A 518 18.06 4.75 -3.77
CA PHE A 518 17.25 4.84 -4.98
C PHE A 518 17.99 5.56 -6.10
N LEU A 519 18.50 6.78 -5.83
CA LEU A 519 19.25 7.57 -6.81
C LEU A 519 20.47 6.81 -7.35
N THR A 520 21.14 6.04 -6.48
CA THR A 520 22.28 5.19 -6.84
C THR A 520 21.89 4.08 -7.81
N ARG A 521 20.81 3.34 -7.54
CA ARG A 521 20.31 2.31 -8.45
C ARG A 521 19.74 2.91 -9.73
N TYR A 522 19.06 4.05 -9.64
CA TYR A 522 18.54 4.77 -10.80
C TYR A 522 19.68 5.20 -11.75
N TYR A 523 20.81 5.68 -11.21
CA TYR A 523 22.02 5.91 -11.98
C TYR A 523 22.51 4.64 -12.67
N LYS A 524 22.62 3.52 -11.95
CA LYS A 524 23.08 2.24 -12.51
C LYS A 524 22.26 1.79 -13.73
N HIS A 525 20.95 2.03 -13.73
CA HIS A 525 20.07 1.61 -14.84
C HIS A 525 19.92 2.65 -15.96
N THR A 526 20.04 3.94 -15.66
CA THR A 526 19.75 5.01 -16.63
C THR A 526 20.96 5.79 -17.09
N GLY A 527 22.09 5.68 -16.38
CA GLY A 527 23.28 6.52 -16.59
C GLY A 527 23.10 7.97 -16.13
N SER A 528 22.11 8.29 -15.30
CA SER A 528 21.84 9.67 -14.85
C SER A 528 22.92 10.20 -13.89
N GLU A 529 23.95 10.86 -14.43
CA GLU A 529 25.03 11.48 -13.65
C GLU A 529 24.51 12.52 -12.64
N ALA A 530 23.39 13.18 -12.94
CA ALA A 530 22.76 14.11 -12.01
C ALA A 530 22.22 13.40 -10.74
N ALA A 531 21.69 12.18 -10.88
CA ALA A 531 21.17 11.42 -9.74
C ALA A 531 22.28 10.99 -8.78
N ILE A 532 23.39 10.47 -9.30
CA ILE A 532 24.53 10.03 -8.46
C ILE A 532 25.26 11.21 -7.82
N ALA A 533 25.38 12.34 -8.54
CA ALA A 533 25.98 13.56 -8.01
C ALA A 533 25.15 14.16 -6.87
N ASP A 534 23.82 14.20 -7.00
CA ASP A 534 22.93 14.67 -5.93
C ASP A 534 23.01 13.74 -4.72
N ALA A 535 22.97 12.42 -4.92
CA ALA A 535 23.15 11.45 -3.83
C ALA A 535 24.46 11.67 -3.05
N ALA A 536 25.59 11.89 -3.74
CA ALA A 536 26.87 12.21 -3.14
C ALA A 536 26.84 13.53 -2.36
N LYS A 537 26.25 14.57 -2.96
CA LYS A 537 26.14 15.90 -2.33
C LYS A 537 25.34 15.86 -1.03
N GLN A 538 24.26 15.09 -0.97
CA GLN A 538 23.41 15.01 0.23
C GLN A 538 24.17 14.52 1.46
N PHE A 539 25.05 13.51 1.34
CA PHE A 539 25.86 13.04 2.48
C PHE A 539 26.74 14.15 3.07
N LEU A 540 27.40 14.93 2.20
CA LEU A 540 28.27 16.02 2.63
C LEU A 540 27.48 17.12 3.33
N LEU A 541 26.33 17.51 2.75
CA LEU A 541 25.43 18.49 3.36
C LEU A 541 24.87 18.01 4.70
N PHE A 542 24.37 16.78 4.79
CA PHE A 542 23.82 16.23 6.03
C PHE A 542 24.89 16.14 7.11
N LYS A 543 26.14 15.82 6.76
CA LYS A 543 27.26 15.87 7.70
C LYS A 543 27.43 17.26 8.32
N THR A 544 27.27 18.35 7.55
CA THR A 544 27.37 19.71 8.10
C THR A 544 26.35 20.02 9.19
N TYR A 545 25.16 19.43 9.10
CA TYR A 545 24.06 19.68 10.04
C TYR A 545 24.06 18.73 11.23
N LEU A 546 24.34 17.45 10.99
CA LEU A 546 24.07 16.40 11.97
C LEU A 546 25.33 15.89 12.68
N TYR A 547 26.54 16.16 12.17
CA TYR A 547 27.75 15.53 12.69
C TYR A 547 28.08 15.95 14.13
N MET A 548 28.37 14.96 14.97
CA MET A 548 28.76 15.11 16.37
C MET A 548 30.26 14.78 16.50
N PRO A 549 31.16 15.79 16.49
CA PRO A 549 32.59 15.57 16.32
C PRO A 549 33.27 14.85 17.47
N GLU A 550 32.78 14.98 18.70
CA GLU A 550 33.34 14.30 19.87
C GLU A 550 33.15 12.78 19.80
N GLN A 551 31.97 12.35 19.32
CA GLN A 551 31.60 10.94 19.22
C GLN A 551 31.92 10.36 17.83
N GLN A 552 32.13 11.20 16.81
CA GLN A 552 32.29 10.83 15.41
C GLN A 552 31.08 10.06 14.85
N ILE A 553 29.88 10.48 15.23
CA ILE A 553 28.59 9.93 14.78
C ILE A 553 27.65 11.08 14.39
N VAL A 554 26.38 10.80 14.11
CA VAL A 554 25.41 11.85 13.75
C VAL A 554 24.25 11.96 14.76
N SER A 555 23.74 13.17 14.93
CA SER A 555 22.45 13.45 15.54
C SER A 555 21.32 12.93 14.64
N HIS A 556 20.19 12.53 15.22
CA HIS A 556 19.04 12.05 14.46
C HIS A 556 18.43 13.16 13.58
N VAL A 557 18.09 14.30 14.18
CA VAL A 557 17.39 15.41 13.50
C VAL A 557 18.11 16.74 13.70
N TYR A 558 18.08 17.58 12.67
CA TYR A 558 18.32 19.02 12.75
C TYR A 558 16.99 19.77 12.65
N ASP A 559 16.70 20.61 13.65
CA ASP A 559 15.48 21.41 13.69
C ASP A 559 15.81 22.86 13.30
N PHE A 560 15.30 23.31 12.16
CA PHE A 560 15.56 24.66 11.66
C PHE A 560 14.74 25.73 12.38
N LYS A 561 13.69 25.36 13.13
CA LYS A 561 12.92 26.30 13.97
C LYS A 561 13.80 26.81 15.12
N TYR A 562 14.59 25.92 15.70
CA TYR A 562 15.54 26.24 16.78
C TYR A 562 16.98 26.41 16.27
N ASN A 563 17.21 26.14 14.99
CA ASN A 563 18.51 26.18 14.32
C ASN A 563 19.59 25.39 15.09
N THR A 564 19.26 24.14 15.44
CA THR A 564 20.16 23.28 16.23
C THR A 564 19.86 21.81 15.98
N PRO A 565 20.86 20.91 16.01
CA PRO A 565 20.60 19.48 16.04
C PRO A 565 19.98 19.09 17.38
N THR A 566 19.25 17.98 17.37
CA THR A 566 18.68 17.38 18.59
C THR A 566 19.76 16.83 19.53
N TYR A 567 20.97 16.57 19.02
CA TYR A 567 22.09 15.94 19.72
C TYR A 567 21.75 14.55 20.29
N VAL A 568 20.71 13.90 19.75
CA VAL A 568 20.33 12.54 20.13
C VAL A 568 20.86 11.57 19.06
N PRO A 569 21.88 10.75 19.37
CA PRO A 569 22.44 9.77 18.44
C PRO A 569 21.59 8.50 18.44
N TRP A 570 20.40 8.59 17.84
CA TRP A 570 19.50 7.45 17.68
C TRP A 570 20.12 6.39 16.77
N GLY A 571 20.12 5.14 17.24
CA GLY A 571 20.81 4.02 16.61
C GLY A 571 20.38 3.79 15.17
N ARG A 572 19.07 3.62 14.90
CA ARG A 572 18.61 3.36 13.53
C ARG A 572 18.87 4.52 12.58
N GLY A 573 18.63 5.76 13.00
CA GLY A 573 18.94 6.94 12.18
C GLY A 573 20.42 6.98 11.75
N ASN A 574 21.34 6.66 12.67
CA ASN A 574 22.78 6.52 12.37
C ASN A 574 23.08 5.32 11.46
N GLY A 575 22.41 4.20 11.69
CA GLY A 575 22.49 3.01 10.84
C GLY A 575 22.14 3.33 9.38
N TRP A 576 21.05 4.09 9.16
CA TRP A 576 20.63 4.49 7.82
C TRP A 576 21.69 5.32 7.10
N VAL A 577 22.39 6.21 7.81
CA VAL A 577 23.50 6.98 7.22
C VAL A 577 24.61 6.07 6.74
N LEU A 578 25.13 5.19 7.61
CA LEU A 578 26.28 4.35 7.25
C LEU A 578 25.94 3.29 6.20
N PHE A 579 24.76 2.67 6.34
CA PHE A 579 24.24 1.71 5.38
C PHE A 579 24.13 2.32 3.99
N SER A 580 23.48 3.48 3.88
CA SER A 580 23.26 4.15 2.59
C SER A 580 24.55 4.69 1.99
N LEU A 581 25.47 5.18 2.82
CA LEU A 581 26.80 5.60 2.35
C LEU A 581 27.58 4.42 1.75
N SER A 582 27.43 3.24 2.34
CA SER A 582 28.04 2.01 1.81
C SER A 582 27.39 1.52 0.51
N GLU A 583 26.09 1.75 0.31
CA GLU A 583 25.39 1.48 -0.95
C GLU A 583 25.88 2.43 -2.06
N LEU A 584 25.97 3.73 -1.75
CA LEU A 584 26.47 4.74 -2.68
C LEU A 584 27.92 4.45 -3.11
N LEU A 585 28.84 4.26 -2.15
CA LEU A 585 30.26 4.02 -2.41
C LEU A 585 30.53 2.76 -3.25
N ALA A 586 29.64 1.77 -3.21
CA ALA A 586 29.76 0.55 -4.01
C ALA A 586 29.52 0.78 -5.52
N VAL A 587 28.82 1.86 -5.87
CA VAL A 587 28.44 2.18 -7.26
C VAL A 587 29.09 3.48 -7.74
N LEU A 588 29.46 4.39 -6.83
CA LEU A 588 30.04 5.68 -7.15
C LEU A 588 31.33 5.53 -7.97
N PRO A 589 31.43 6.15 -9.16
CA PRO A 589 32.62 6.04 -10.02
C PRO A 589 33.90 6.44 -9.28
N GLU A 590 35.00 5.72 -9.51
CA GLU A 590 36.29 6.01 -8.87
C GLU A 590 36.80 7.43 -9.15
N SER A 591 36.44 7.99 -10.31
CA SER A 591 36.78 9.34 -10.74
C SER A 591 35.84 10.43 -10.21
N HIS A 592 34.78 10.09 -9.47
CA HIS A 592 33.83 11.08 -8.96
C HIS A 592 34.51 12.01 -7.94
N GLU A 593 34.29 13.33 -8.06
CA GLU A 593 35.03 14.34 -7.31
C GLU A 593 34.93 14.19 -5.79
N HIS A 594 33.73 13.82 -5.29
CA HIS A 594 33.46 13.65 -3.87
C HIS A 594 33.82 12.28 -3.29
N ARG A 595 34.32 11.33 -4.10
CA ARG A 595 34.51 9.94 -3.63
C ARG A 595 35.48 9.83 -2.45
N ASN A 596 36.61 10.55 -2.50
CA ASN A 596 37.60 10.52 -1.43
C ASN A 596 37.06 11.13 -0.13
N GLU A 597 36.28 12.21 -0.24
CA GLU A 597 35.65 12.85 0.92
C GLU A 597 34.59 11.94 1.56
N LEU A 598 33.81 11.25 0.74
CA LEU A 598 32.83 10.26 1.20
C LEU A 598 33.48 9.02 1.83
N LEU A 599 34.60 8.53 1.28
CA LEU A 599 35.39 7.46 1.91
C LEU A 599 35.98 7.89 3.26
N HIS A 600 36.42 9.14 3.36
CA HIS A 600 36.88 9.70 4.62
C HIS A 600 35.73 9.79 5.64
N MET A 601 34.56 10.29 5.24
CA MET A 601 33.34 10.30 6.06
C MET A 601 32.96 8.89 6.51
N PHE A 602 33.03 7.90 5.62
CA PHE A 602 32.74 6.51 5.96
C PHE A 602 33.67 5.96 7.04
N ASN A 603 34.98 6.18 6.92
CA ASN A 603 35.96 5.75 7.93
C ASN A 603 35.78 6.49 9.27
N GLU A 604 35.46 7.78 9.22
CA GLU A 604 35.25 8.60 10.42
C GLU A 604 34.03 8.10 11.20
N LEU A 605 32.89 7.92 10.53
CA LEU A 605 31.67 7.39 11.14
C LEU A 605 31.87 5.95 11.62
N ALA A 606 32.51 5.09 10.81
CA ALA A 606 32.80 3.72 11.18
C ALA A 606 33.63 3.62 12.47
N SER A 607 34.62 4.51 12.63
CA SER A 607 35.43 4.60 13.86
C SER A 607 34.59 5.00 15.08
N GLY A 608 33.66 5.95 14.92
CA GLY A 608 32.72 6.33 15.98
C GLY A 608 31.85 5.16 16.42
N TYR A 609 31.23 4.45 15.48
CA TYR A 609 30.39 3.30 15.79
C TYR A 609 31.18 2.13 16.39
N LEU A 610 32.39 1.84 15.90
CA LEU A 610 33.23 0.77 16.45
C LEU A 610 33.50 0.96 17.96
N LYS A 611 33.68 2.20 18.43
CA LYS A 611 33.91 2.53 19.85
C LYS A 611 32.68 2.31 20.74
N LEU A 612 31.49 2.27 20.14
CA LEU A 612 30.21 2.19 20.85
C LEU A 612 29.58 0.79 20.79
N GLN A 613 30.28 -0.21 20.25
CA GLN A 613 29.79 -1.59 20.23
C GLN A 613 29.74 -2.15 21.66
N GLY A 614 28.56 -2.62 22.09
CA GLY A 614 28.34 -3.22 23.40
C GLY A 614 29.02 -4.59 23.56
N ASP A 615 28.95 -5.13 24.77
CA ASP A 615 29.63 -6.38 25.14
C ASP A 615 29.08 -7.59 24.37
N ASN A 616 27.76 -7.64 24.13
CA ASN A 616 27.11 -8.69 23.35
C ASN A 616 27.37 -8.56 21.83
N GLY A 617 28.16 -7.58 21.41
CA GLY A 617 28.41 -7.29 19.99
C GLY A 617 27.31 -6.45 19.33
N LEU A 618 26.27 -6.06 20.07
CA LEU A 618 25.17 -5.23 19.60
C LEU A 618 25.40 -3.75 19.92
N TRP A 619 24.63 -2.87 19.29
CA TRP A 619 24.58 -1.43 19.59
C TRP A 619 23.29 -1.05 20.28
N HIS A 620 23.34 0.02 21.05
CA HIS A 620 22.20 0.51 21.83
C HIS A 620 21.30 1.44 21.00
N GLN A 621 20.00 1.46 21.34
CA GLN A 621 18.97 2.33 20.77
C GLN A 621 19.38 3.82 20.80
N VAL A 622 19.97 4.26 21.91
CA VAL A 622 20.70 5.52 21.99
C VAL A 622 22.18 5.15 22.09
N LEU A 623 22.95 5.43 21.04
CA LEU A 623 24.30 4.86 20.87
C LEU A 623 25.27 5.21 22.01
N THR A 624 25.06 6.35 22.65
CA THR A 624 25.89 6.86 23.75
C THR A 624 25.34 6.54 25.14
N ASP A 625 24.18 5.87 25.24
CA ASP A 625 23.53 5.55 26.50
C ASP A 625 23.30 4.02 26.61
N PRO A 626 24.19 3.30 27.31
CA PRO A 626 24.07 1.84 27.49
C PRO A 626 22.91 1.42 28.41
N SER A 627 22.20 2.37 29.03
CA SER A 627 20.96 2.07 29.75
C SER A 627 19.76 1.86 28.80
N SER A 628 19.88 2.32 27.55
CA SER A 628 18.90 1.98 26.50
C SER A 628 19.05 0.53 26.03
N TYR A 629 18.01 -0.03 25.43
CA TYR A 629 18.05 -1.43 24.97
C TYR A 629 18.98 -1.61 23.75
N GLU A 630 19.53 -2.81 23.58
CA GLU A 630 20.36 -3.17 22.41
C GLU A 630 19.47 -3.32 21.16
N GLU A 631 19.60 -2.45 20.18
CA GLU A 631 18.68 -2.35 19.04
C GLU A 631 19.19 -3.15 17.83
N THR A 632 18.30 -3.97 17.27
CA THR A 632 18.65 -4.98 16.27
C THR A 632 18.89 -4.38 14.88
N SER A 633 18.10 -3.39 14.47
CA SER A 633 18.21 -2.85 13.10
C SER A 633 19.48 -2.03 12.90
N CYS A 634 19.86 -1.17 13.85
CA CYS A 634 21.09 -0.39 13.81
C CYS A 634 22.33 -1.29 13.85
N THR A 635 22.31 -2.32 14.71
CA THR A 635 23.38 -3.31 14.79
C THR A 635 23.62 -3.98 13.45
N ALA A 636 22.56 -4.44 12.80
CA ALA A 636 22.65 -5.10 11.50
C ALA A 636 23.12 -4.14 10.39
N MET A 637 22.73 -2.86 10.42
CA MET A 637 23.25 -1.86 9.48
C MET A 637 24.74 -1.56 9.65
N PHE A 638 25.22 -1.43 10.89
CA PHE A 638 26.64 -1.22 11.15
C PHE A 638 27.47 -2.44 10.72
N ALA A 639 27.02 -3.64 11.09
CA ALA A 639 27.66 -4.88 10.70
C ALA A 639 27.68 -5.09 9.16
N TYR A 640 26.59 -4.75 8.47
CA TYR A 640 26.53 -4.74 7.01
C TYR A 640 27.58 -3.81 6.40
N ALA A 641 27.59 -2.55 6.83
CA ALA A 641 28.50 -1.55 6.29
C ALA A 641 29.96 -1.89 6.60
N PHE A 642 30.26 -2.39 7.80
CA PHE A 642 31.60 -2.87 8.17
C PHE A 642 32.02 -4.04 7.27
N SER A 643 31.14 -5.03 7.09
CA SER A 643 31.40 -6.19 6.22
C SER A 643 31.72 -5.76 4.79
N ARG A 644 30.93 -4.82 4.25
CA ARG A 644 31.17 -4.25 2.93
C ARG A 644 32.48 -3.47 2.84
N GLY A 645 32.75 -2.62 3.82
CA GLY A 645 33.95 -1.79 3.86
C GLY A 645 35.24 -2.62 3.95
N VAL A 646 35.19 -3.78 4.63
CA VAL A 646 36.27 -4.78 4.61
C VAL A 646 36.39 -5.40 3.22
N ARG A 647 35.30 -5.97 2.68
CA ARG A 647 35.27 -6.66 1.39
C ARG A 647 35.74 -5.80 0.22
N LEU A 648 35.44 -4.49 0.26
CA LEU A 648 35.78 -3.53 -0.79
C LEU A 648 37.02 -2.68 -0.48
N ASN A 649 37.78 -3.02 0.59
CA ASN A 649 39.03 -2.36 0.98
C ASN A 649 38.91 -0.85 1.22
N TRP A 650 37.83 -0.41 1.85
CA TRP A 650 37.60 1.01 2.17
C TRP A 650 38.12 1.40 3.55
N LEU A 651 38.22 0.43 4.46
CA LEU A 651 38.54 0.66 5.87
C LEU A 651 40.05 0.64 6.11
N GLN A 652 40.55 1.60 6.89
CA GLN A 652 41.97 1.71 7.22
C GLN A 652 42.48 0.56 8.10
N ASP A 653 41.63 0.01 8.98
CA ASP A 653 41.93 -1.16 9.83
C ASP A 653 40.90 -2.28 9.59
N PRO A 654 40.98 -3.00 8.46
CA PRO A 654 39.97 -3.98 8.08
C PRO A 654 39.83 -5.11 9.12
N SER A 655 40.87 -5.41 9.90
CA SER A 655 40.86 -6.49 10.89
C SER A 655 39.92 -6.22 12.07
N SER A 656 39.95 -5.00 12.61
CA SER A 656 39.06 -4.59 13.70
C SER A 656 37.60 -4.58 13.28
N TYR A 657 37.31 -4.11 12.06
CA TYR A 657 35.94 -4.08 11.54
C TYR A 657 35.41 -5.46 11.18
N ALA A 658 36.25 -6.37 10.65
CA ALA A 658 35.85 -7.77 10.41
C ALA A 658 35.53 -8.50 11.73
N SER A 659 36.32 -8.24 12.78
CA SER A 659 36.07 -8.76 14.13
C SER A 659 34.77 -8.19 14.71
N SER A 660 34.56 -6.87 14.58
CA SER A 660 33.34 -6.21 15.05
C SER A 660 32.08 -6.72 14.33
N ALA A 661 32.13 -6.88 13.00
CA ALA A 661 31.04 -7.46 12.20
C ALA A 661 30.74 -8.91 12.60
N SER A 662 31.78 -9.72 12.89
CA SER A 662 31.61 -11.10 13.36
C SER A 662 30.94 -11.16 14.74
N ARG A 663 31.36 -10.30 15.67
CA ARG A 663 30.72 -10.16 16.99
C ARG A 663 29.26 -9.73 16.87
N ALA A 664 28.97 -8.80 15.97
CA ALA A 664 27.61 -8.33 15.72
C ALA A 664 26.72 -9.44 15.16
N TRP A 665 27.20 -10.20 14.17
CA TRP A 665 26.46 -11.34 13.62
C TRP A 665 26.19 -12.41 14.69
N GLU A 666 27.19 -12.75 15.49
CA GLU A 666 27.01 -13.67 16.61
C GLU A 666 26.00 -13.14 17.64
N GLY A 667 26.11 -11.86 18.02
CA GLY A 667 25.17 -11.20 18.91
C GLY A 667 23.73 -11.24 18.41
N LEU A 668 23.50 -10.92 17.13
CA LEU A 668 22.18 -10.97 16.51
C LEU A 668 21.58 -12.38 16.60
N THR A 669 22.37 -13.42 16.30
CA THR A 669 21.91 -14.81 16.35
C THR A 669 21.67 -15.34 17.76
N LYS A 670 22.34 -14.80 18.78
CA LYS A 670 22.15 -15.22 20.18
C LYS A 670 21.02 -14.48 20.88
N HIS A 671 20.85 -13.20 20.57
CA HIS A 671 20.04 -12.32 21.40
C HIS A 671 18.83 -11.71 20.67
N SER A 672 18.87 -11.61 19.34
CA SER A 672 17.84 -10.92 18.54
C SER A 672 16.98 -11.83 17.66
N ILE A 673 17.45 -13.03 17.33
CA ILE A 673 16.73 -13.97 16.44
C ILE A 673 16.44 -15.28 17.18
N ASP A 674 15.15 -15.62 17.30
CA ASP A 674 14.74 -16.88 17.93
C ASP A 674 14.86 -18.08 16.96
N GLN A 675 14.73 -19.29 17.48
CA GLN A 675 14.78 -20.54 16.71
C GLN A 675 13.67 -20.69 15.64
N LYS A 676 12.64 -19.84 15.66
CA LYS A 676 11.55 -19.79 14.67
C LYS A 676 11.80 -18.74 13.59
N GLY A 677 12.91 -17.99 13.67
CA GLY A 677 13.24 -16.91 12.75
C GLY A 677 12.54 -15.59 13.06
N ASN A 678 11.92 -15.44 14.24
CA ASN A 678 11.38 -14.16 14.64
C ASN A 678 12.51 -13.20 15.03
N VAL A 679 12.37 -11.94 14.65
CA VAL A 679 13.36 -10.88 14.88
C VAL A 679 12.84 -9.92 15.95
N TYR A 680 13.57 -9.86 17.07
CA TYR A 680 13.26 -9.04 18.25
C TYR A 680 14.10 -7.76 18.26
N GLY A 681 13.74 -6.80 19.10
CA GLY A 681 14.57 -5.61 19.34
C GLY A 681 14.63 -4.63 18.18
N VAL A 682 13.69 -4.72 17.23
CA VAL A 682 13.56 -3.76 16.13
C VAL A 682 12.70 -2.60 16.60
N CYS A 683 13.29 -1.42 16.75
CA CYS A 683 12.57 -0.22 17.21
C CYS A 683 11.40 0.11 16.26
N ARG A 684 10.21 0.45 16.77
CA ARG A 684 9.08 0.89 15.93
C ARG A 684 9.37 2.21 15.21
N GLY A 685 8.55 2.60 14.23
CA GLY A 685 8.63 3.91 13.58
C GLY A 685 8.63 5.07 14.59
N SER A 686 9.47 6.08 14.37
CA SER A 686 9.73 7.14 15.35
C SER A 686 9.39 8.52 14.81
N GLY A 687 8.88 9.39 15.70
CA GLY A 687 9.02 10.84 15.55
C GLY A 687 10.44 11.31 15.91
N TYR A 688 10.56 12.55 16.41
CA TYR A 688 11.80 13.05 16.99
C TYR A 688 11.56 13.75 18.33
N SER A 689 12.63 13.84 19.13
CA SER A 689 12.66 14.58 20.39
C SER A 689 14.07 15.12 20.62
N PHE A 690 14.16 16.20 21.40
CA PHE A 690 15.42 16.73 21.96
C PHE A 690 15.87 15.96 23.21
N SER A 691 15.07 15.03 23.72
CA SER A 691 15.38 14.21 24.89
C SER A 691 15.72 12.78 24.48
N THR A 692 16.77 12.23 25.07
CA THR A 692 17.11 10.80 24.95
C THR A 692 16.07 9.91 25.64
N GLU A 693 15.31 10.44 26.61
CA GLU A 693 14.28 9.70 27.35
C GLU A 693 13.18 9.18 26.43
N TYR A 694 12.75 9.99 25.45
CA TYR A 694 11.79 9.53 24.43
C TYR A 694 12.30 8.28 23.69
N TYR A 695 13.56 8.30 23.24
CA TYR A 695 14.13 7.18 22.48
C TYR A 695 14.40 5.96 23.34
N ARG A 696 14.81 6.17 24.60
CA ARG A 696 15.18 5.12 25.54
C ARG A 696 13.96 4.44 26.19
N ASP A 697 13.00 5.24 26.64
CA ASP A 697 11.96 4.82 27.57
C ASP A 697 10.56 4.73 26.90
N GLU A 698 10.30 5.53 25.86
CA GLU A 698 8.97 5.57 25.19
C GLU A 698 8.96 4.88 23.82
N LEU A 699 10.07 4.95 23.09
CA LEU A 699 10.23 4.39 21.75
C LEU A 699 10.68 2.92 21.81
N ASN A 700 9.71 2.06 22.05
CA ASN A 700 9.90 0.63 22.22
C ASN A 700 10.01 -0.13 20.89
N TRP A 701 10.47 -1.38 20.97
CA TRP A 701 10.58 -2.29 19.83
C TRP A 701 9.28 -3.07 19.56
N ILE A 702 9.13 -3.56 18.33
CA ILE A 702 8.03 -4.42 17.89
C ILE A 702 8.63 -5.73 17.34
N LEU A 703 8.02 -6.86 17.71
CA LEU A 703 8.41 -8.17 17.19
C LEU A 703 8.14 -8.26 15.69
N ASN A 704 9.11 -8.74 14.91
CA ASN A 704 9.00 -8.90 13.46
C ASN A 704 8.60 -7.61 12.72
N ASP A 705 9.10 -6.49 13.23
CA ASP A 705 8.89 -5.20 12.60
C ASP A 705 9.69 -5.11 11.27
N THR A 706 9.00 -4.66 10.23
CA THR A 706 9.51 -4.61 8.85
C THR A 706 10.68 -3.64 8.66
N HIS A 707 10.95 -2.73 9.59
CA HIS A 707 12.13 -1.86 9.52
C HIS A 707 13.44 -2.66 9.67
N GLY A 708 13.41 -3.83 10.34
CA GLY A 708 14.61 -4.60 10.68
C GLY A 708 14.79 -5.92 9.94
N ILE A 709 13.70 -6.60 9.53
CA ILE A 709 13.77 -7.96 8.95
C ILE A 709 14.69 -8.02 7.73
N GLY A 710 14.46 -7.15 6.74
CA GLY A 710 15.29 -7.10 5.53
C GLY A 710 16.75 -6.77 5.84
N ILE A 711 16.98 -5.86 6.78
CA ILE A 711 18.32 -5.41 7.16
C ILE A 711 19.12 -6.52 7.85
N VAL A 712 18.50 -7.31 8.72
CA VAL A 712 19.16 -8.47 9.34
C VAL A 712 19.55 -9.50 8.28
N ILE A 713 18.68 -9.73 7.30
CA ILE A 713 18.98 -10.61 6.16
C ILE A 713 20.15 -10.05 5.33
N LEU A 714 20.11 -8.76 4.97
CA LEU A 714 21.17 -8.09 4.22
C LEU A 714 22.52 -8.14 4.96
N CYS A 715 22.50 -7.92 6.28
CA CYS A 715 23.66 -8.07 7.15
C CYS A 715 24.27 -9.47 7.01
N GLY A 716 23.46 -10.53 7.10
CA GLY A 716 23.92 -11.90 6.90
C GLY A 716 24.54 -12.11 5.52
N VAL A 717 23.85 -11.68 4.47
CA VAL A 717 24.34 -11.79 3.07
C VAL A 717 25.69 -11.09 2.88
N GLU A 718 25.84 -9.87 3.36
CA GLU A 718 27.09 -9.11 3.20
C GLU A 718 28.21 -9.65 4.10
N TYR A 719 27.88 -10.15 5.30
CA TYR A 719 28.82 -10.81 6.19
C TYR A 719 29.40 -12.08 5.56
N GLU A 720 28.58 -12.92 4.94
CA GLU A 720 29.04 -14.11 4.20
C GLU A 720 29.98 -13.73 3.04
N LYS A 721 29.63 -12.68 2.29
CA LYS A 721 30.49 -12.15 1.21
C LYS A 721 31.84 -11.63 1.75
N MET A 722 31.85 -11.02 2.93
CA MET A 722 33.09 -10.61 3.59
C MET A 722 33.93 -11.83 3.97
N LEU A 723 33.35 -12.85 4.61
CA LEU A 723 34.08 -14.07 4.98
C LEU A 723 34.71 -14.75 3.76
N ALA A 724 33.98 -14.85 2.65
CA ALA A 724 34.48 -15.40 1.40
C ALA A 724 35.61 -14.57 0.76
N SER A 725 35.71 -13.27 1.06
CA SER A 725 36.81 -12.41 0.58
C SER A 725 38.08 -12.51 1.43
N LEU A 726 37.98 -13.06 2.64
CA LEU A 726 39.10 -13.25 3.57
C LEU A 726 39.70 -14.66 3.51
N SER A 727 38.97 -15.62 2.94
CA SER A 727 39.43 -16.99 2.64
C SER A 727 40.22 -17.04 1.34
#